data_AF-A0A352SY19-F1
#
_entry.id   AF-A0A352SY19-F1
#
_cell.length_a   1.000
_cell.length_b   1.000
_cell.length_c   1.000
_cell.angle_alpha   90.00
_cell.angle_beta   90.00
_cell.angle_gamma   90.00
#
_symmetry.space_group_name_H-M   'P 1'
#
loop_
_entity.id
_entity.type
_entity.pdbx_description
1 polymer ?
#
loop_
_entity_poly.entity_id
_entity_poly.type
_entity_poly.pdbx_seq_one_letter_code
_entity_poly.pdbx_strand_id
1 'polypeptide(L)'
;SVESYTLDVKELLNNIIFIVVPSENADGRTNNVRQNGNGFDLNRDNMFQTQIETQNMTKLIAQWNPATMIELHGFVSGYQVEPCSPPHEPNFEYDLFAVNGIKSGEAFGIGAIANNVEFNSYVMPLRDYLVSDEKGNPYWQEPWDDMSTNYTPQYSMLHGTVAFTIEVPAANQEATKSLEHGLIHHGAYVMENKDAFYKNQLTGWARGIKNIDEPAIRDWYVDVNDNIGAEADIFRPKYDGNNNFFPECYIIPLDGKSQSNIEAAYAMQKFLIDNGVKVHSLNTDVTFDGTTYSKGSMVVSMYQAKRNVANGALYDGILITAWPDLYSEPITAFGEMRGFDYAAVDTKGLVKDNMLTEIKVPQTAKTHFTGETGGEVIIDNNSVSAIAMVNKMLSDGIKVGFITEGTYKGDFVVSYGSFVKYQDKFIVKGTGVKSIAGAQTIKKPSLYIPGFAGDYSVDSEGNEYGVLNYPNYGNTNYNFDMFAYGKQMGFSIVKDVKDADIIAGNRALNDDAIKAVKEGKAYLGAGAGALEKIKTDILGQYGFDYVSNGTNQDALYFVTFDSDSLVTASNVKNNDNLIYSYGGAYISSVPTNAEILMTTTKETPLEGFMMEENLKNFLGSVQAFSYNENGMDVTVFAGSLTNKAHQQDEYQLAANTIFSKVLGADYNLSFTDIAGHWGYDAIMYSVGKGLYSGTSQSTFSPDLGMNRAMMATVLYNMSKDVADGKSSFTDVAEDAWYANGVSWAEKKGIITGMGDGTFAPLAPVTREQAALMLYNYAKLGEDKPESSGDYSAFSDSANVSSWASEAMKYAVGNKFLSGMGDNALSPKGEATRAQMAAILQRFLEN
;
A
#
# COMPACT_ATOMS: atom_id res chain seq x y z
N SER A 1 -10.38 -41.53 39.39
CA SER A 1 -9.57 -41.06 40.53
C SER A 1 -8.87 -39.78 40.09
N VAL A 2 -8.87 -38.73 40.90
CA VAL A 2 -8.03 -37.56 40.58
C VAL A 2 -6.59 -37.97 40.87
N GLU A 3 -5.80 -38.19 39.82
CA GLU A 3 -4.37 -38.44 39.96
C GLU A 3 -3.68 -37.12 40.27
N SER A 4 -2.91 -37.07 41.36
CA SER A 4 -2.09 -35.89 41.66
C SER A 4 -0.86 -35.92 40.76
N TYR A 5 -0.70 -34.89 39.94
CA TYR A 5 0.47 -34.69 39.09
C TYR A 5 1.39 -33.62 39.71
N THR A 6 2.70 -33.84 39.70
CA THR A 6 3.70 -32.85 40.13
C THR A 6 4.76 -32.75 39.05
N LEU A 7 4.87 -31.58 38.42
CA LEU A 7 5.85 -31.32 37.37
C LEU A 7 7.20 -30.90 37.96
N ASP A 8 8.28 -31.54 37.53
CA ASP A 8 9.63 -31.02 37.76
C ASP A 8 9.94 -29.91 36.73
N VAL A 9 9.84 -28.66 37.16
CA VAL A 9 10.12 -27.49 36.32
C VAL A 9 11.57 -27.47 35.83
N LYS A 10 12.53 -28.00 36.61
CA LYS A 10 13.93 -28.05 36.15
C LYS A 10 14.11 -29.06 35.03
N GLU A 11 13.44 -30.20 35.15
CA GLU A 11 13.42 -31.19 34.06
C GLU A 11 12.77 -30.62 32.80
N LEU A 12 11.63 -29.93 32.95
CA LEU A 12 10.95 -29.25 31.84
C LEU A 12 11.90 -28.27 31.12
N LEU A 13 12.55 -27.38 31.87
CA LEU A 13 13.46 -26.36 31.33
C LEU A 13 14.79 -26.93 30.77
N ASN A 14 15.17 -28.15 31.16
CA ASN A 14 16.30 -28.85 30.54
C ASN A 14 15.96 -29.40 29.15
N ASN A 15 14.66 -29.50 28.82
CA ASN A 15 14.18 -30.14 27.59
C ASN A 15 13.44 -29.19 26.65
N ILE A 16 12.86 -28.10 27.16
CA ILE A 16 12.02 -27.17 26.41
C ILE A 16 12.52 -25.74 26.59
N ILE A 17 12.60 -25.01 25.47
CA ILE A 17 12.82 -23.57 25.44
C ILE A 17 11.45 -22.90 25.36
N PHE A 18 11.16 -22.01 26.31
CA PHE A 18 9.96 -21.17 26.27
C PHE A 18 10.30 -19.80 25.69
N ILE A 19 9.53 -19.40 24.67
CA ILE A 19 9.54 -18.04 24.13
C ILE A 19 8.24 -17.41 24.61
N VAL A 20 8.35 -16.35 25.40
CA VAL A 20 7.19 -15.69 25.98
C VAL A 20 7.08 -14.30 25.36
N VAL A 21 5.94 -14.03 24.74
CA VAL A 21 5.56 -12.69 24.28
C VAL A 21 4.52 -12.16 25.26
N PRO A 22 4.88 -11.27 26.20
CA PRO A 22 3.97 -10.86 27.26
C PRO A 22 2.74 -10.07 26.77
N SER A 23 2.81 -9.51 25.56
CA SER A 23 1.74 -8.75 24.94
C SER A 23 2.04 -8.60 23.45
N GLU A 24 1.15 -9.09 22.59
CA GLU A 24 1.21 -8.85 21.14
C GLU A 24 0.63 -7.48 20.78
N ASN A 25 -0.33 -6.99 21.57
CA ASN A 25 -0.93 -5.66 21.44
C ASN A 25 -0.61 -4.76 22.64
N ALA A 26 0.56 -4.08 22.62
CA ALA A 26 0.96 -3.21 23.73
C ALA A 26 0.01 -2.01 23.93
N ASP A 27 -0.50 -1.44 22.83
CA ASP A 27 -1.47 -0.34 22.86
C ASP A 27 -2.81 -0.80 23.43
N GLY A 28 -3.31 -1.95 22.96
CA GLY A 28 -4.54 -2.57 23.45
C GLY A 28 -4.48 -2.90 24.93
N ARG A 29 -3.36 -3.47 25.39
CA ARG A 29 -3.10 -3.70 26.82
C ARG A 29 -3.13 -2.39 27.63
N THR A 30 -2.52 -1.33 27.11
CA THR A 30 -2.42 -0.03 27.81
C THR A 30 -3.78 0.64 27.93
N ASN A 31 -4.59 0.56 26.88
CA ASN A 31 -5.89 1.23 26.78
C ASN A 31 -7.07 0.33 27.14
N ASN A 32 -6.82 -0.93 27.50
CA ASN A 32 -7.81 -1.97 27.74
C ASN A 32 -8.80 -2.13 26.56
N VAL A 33 -8.26 -2.23 25.34
CA VAL A 33 -9.00 -2.45 24.09
C VAL A 33 -8.38 -3.60 23.30
N ARG A 34 -9.15 -4.17 22.35
CA ARG A 34 -8.66 -5.23 21.46
C ARG A 34 -7.78 -4.69 20.34
N GLN A 35 -8.03 -3.46 19.91
CA GLN A 35 -7.38 -2.84 18.76
C GLN A 35 -6.02 -2.20 19.10
N ASN A 36 -5.12 -2.07 18.13
CA ASN A 36 -3.86 -1.31 18.29
C ASN A 36 -4.07 0.21 18.12
N GLY A 37 -2.98 0.99 18.15
CA GLY A 37 -3.02 2.44 17.96
C GLY A 37 -3.57 2.92 16.61
N ASN A 38 -3.62 2.08 15.58
CA ASN A 38 -4.30 2.38 14.31
C ASN A 38 -5.77 1.90 14.29
N GLY A 39 -6.27 1.28 15.35
CA GLY A 39 -7.65 0.78 15.45
C GLY A 39 -7.88 -0.60 14.82
N PHE A 40 -6.82 -1.40 14.64
CA PHE A 40 -6.88 -2.73 14.04
C PHE A 40 -6.91 -3.82 15.10
N ASP A 41 -7.77 -4.83 14.91
CA ASP A 41 -7.63 -6.10 15.62
C ASP A 41 -6.45 -6.88 15.05
N LEU A 42 -5.36 -6.98 15.82
CA LEU A 42 -4.13 -7.62 15.36
C LEU A 42 -4.31 -9.11 15.08
N ASN A 43 -5.28 -9.77 15.75
CA ASN A 43 -5.62 -11.17 15.52
C ASN A 43 -6.30 -11.42 14.16
N ARG A 44 -6.34 -10.42 13.29
CA ARG A 44 -6.86 -10.54 11.92
C ARG A 44 -5.85 -10.08 10.88
N ASP A 45 -4.57 -9.99 11.21
CA ASP A 45 -3.55 -9.38 10.34
C ASP A 45 -2.25 -10.20 10.21
N ASN A 46 -2.11 -11.38 10.82
CA ASN A 46 -0.82 -12.11 10.83
C ASN A 46 -0.34 -12.55 9.44
N MET A 47 -1.24 -12.98 8.56
CA MET A 47 -0.89 -13.29 7.17
C MET A 47 -0.61 -12.03 6.36
N PHE A 48 -1.35 -10.94 6.57
CA PHE A 48 -1.25 -9.71 5.78
C PHE A 48 -0.08 -8.81 6.18
N GLN A 49 0.21 -8.78 7.49
CA GLN A 49 1.29 -8.03 8.12
C GLN A 49 1.22 -6.53 7.83
N THR A 50 0.00 -5.95 7.85
CA THR A 50 -0.20 -4.51 7.64
C THR A 50 0.25 -3.68 8.84
N GLN A 51 0.23 -4.27 10.04
CA GLN A 51 0.64 -3.63 11.29
C GLN A 51 2.07 -4.02 11.69
N ILE A 52 2.74 -3.17 12.48
CA ILE A 52 4.14 -3.42 12.88
C ILE A 52 4.23 -4.54 13.93
N GLU A 53 3.20 -4.70 14.75
CA GLU A 53 3.09 -5.72 15.77
C GLU A 53 3.05 -7.12 15.16
N THR A 54 2.20 -7.33 14.16
CA THR A 54 2.11 -8.61 13.42
C THR A 54 3.39 -8.89 12.64
N GLN A 55 4.00 -7.90 11.99
CA GLN A 55 5.34 -8.04 11.36
C GLN A 55 6.42 -8.53 12.34
N ASN A 56 6.38 -8.06 13.59
CA ASN A 56 7.33 -8.50 14.62
C ASN A 56 7.01 -9.91 15.11
N MET A 57 5.73 -10.25 15.26
CA MET A 57 5.30 -11.56 15.71
C MET A 57 5.62 -12.65 14.67
N THR A 58 5.34 -12.41 13.40
CA THR A 58 5.67 -13.35 12.31
C THR A 58 7.17 -13.55 12.16
N LYS A 59 7.97 -12.49 12.31
CA LYS A 59 9.44 -12.59 12.35
C LYS A 59 9.93 -13.46 13.51
N LEU A 60 9.30 -13.38 14.68
CA LEU A 60 9.63 -14.23 15.83
C LEU A 60 9.32 -15.71 15.52
N ILE A 61 8.15 -15.98 14.94
CA ILE A 61 7.75 -17.33 14.49
C ILE A 61 8.75 -17.87 13.45
N ALA A 62 9.11 -17.07 12.46
CA ALA A 62 10.05 -17.46 11.40
C ALA A 62 11.47 -17.72 11.95
N GLN A 63 11.92 -16.91 12.91
CA GLN A 63 13.23 -17.06 13.54
C GLN A 63 13.32 -18.34 14.37
N TRP A 64 12.32 -18.61 15.20
CA TRP A 64 12.40 -19.68 16.19
C TRP A 64 11.79 -21.01 15.74
N ASN A 65 10.84 -20.98 14.79
CA ASN A 65 10.14 -22.15 14.30
C ASN A 65 9.57 -23.02 15.43
N PRO A 66 8.69 -22.46 16.28
CA PRO A 66 8.19 -23.17 17.44
C PRO A 66 7.57 -24.51 17.03
N ALA A 67 7.88 -25.59 17.77
CA ALA A 67 7.22 -26.87 17.56
C ALA A 67 5.75 -26.82 18.02
N THR A 68 5.46 -25.95 18.98
CA THR A 68 4.12 -25.65 19.44
C THR A 68 3.99 -24.18 19.84
N MET A 69 2.82 -23.58 19.60
CA MET A 69 2.50 -22.20 19.94
C MET A 69 1.13 -22.14 20.62
N ILE A 70 1.00 -21.31 21.66
CA ILE A 70 -0.27 -21.05 22.32
C ILE A 70 -0.47 -19.55 22.34
N GLU A 71 -1.60 -19.09 21.82
CA GLU A 71 -2.06 -17.71 21.91
C GLU A 71 -3.22 -17.62 22.90
N LEU A 72 -3.18 -16.62 23.78
CA LEU A 72 -4.12 -16.47 24.87
C LEU A 72 -5.07 -15.29 24.59
N HIS A 73 -6.35 -15.61 24.45
CA HIS A 73 -7.44 -14.67 24.19
C HIS A 73 -8.51 -14.77 25.28
N GLY A 74 -9.61 -14.04 25.09
CA GLY A 74 -10.77 -14.14 25.95
C GLY A 74 -12.05 -13.57 25.34
N PHE A 75 -13.13 -13.84 26.07
CA PHE A 75 -14.52 -13.39 25.89
C PHE A 75 -15.39 -14.20 24.92
N VAL A 76 -15.15 -15.51 24.80
CA VAL A 76 -16.21 -16.44 24.35
C VAL A 76 -16.96 -17.03 25.55
N SER A 77 -18.23 -17.39 25.38
CA SER A 77 -19.09 -17.82 26.51
C SER A 77 -18.62 -19.12 27.19
N GLY A 78 -17.95 -20.00 26.44
CA GLY A 78 -17.33 -21.24 26.92
C GLY A 78 -15.81 -21.09 27.10
N TYR A 79 -15.19 -21.99 27.86
CA TYR A 79 -13.73 -22.09 27.89
C TYR A 79 -13.30 -22.91 26.67
N GLN A 80 -12.73 -22.26 25.65
CA GLN A 80 -12.35 -22.93 24.40
C GLN A 80 -10.86 -23.25 24.38
N VAL A 81 -10.53 -24.47 23.97
CA VAL A 81 -9.16 -24.91 23.70
C VAL A 81 -9.11 -25.44 22.27
N GLU A 82 -8.54 -24.66 21.39
CA GLU A 82 -8.73 -24.83 19.94
C GLU A 82 -7.47 -25.32 19.25
N PRO A 83 -7.46 -26.57 18.76
CA PRO A 83 -7.22 -26.86 17.35
C PRO A 83 -8.55 -26.73 16.58
N CYS A 84 -8.51 -26.01 15.47
CA CYS A 84 -9.67 -25.60 14.66
C CYS A 84 -10.40 -26.79 14.01
N SER A 85 -11.63 -26.58 13.53
CA SER A 85 -12.43 -27.58 12.82
C SER A 85 -12.46 -27.31 11.30
N PRO A 86 -12.86 -28.28 10.45
CA PRO A 86 -13.11 -28.02 9.03
C PRO A 86 -14.00 -26.79 8.76
N PRO A 87 -13.92 -26.14 7.58
CA PRO A 87 -13.01 -26.46 6.47
C PRO A 87 -11.57 -26.05 6.75
N HIS A 88 -10.65 -26.87 6.26
CA HIS A 88 -9.23 -26.82 6.59
C HIS A 88 -8.41 -26.05 5.56
N GLU A 89 -7.50 -25.19 6.01
CA GLU A 89 -6.55 -24.48 5.14
C GLU A 89 -5.70 -25.46 4.31
N PRO A 90 -5.59 -25.27 2.97
CA PRO A 90 -5.01 -26.28 2.10
C PRO A 90 -3.50 -26.46 2.22
N ASN A 91 -2.76 -25.47 2.69
CA ASN A 91 -1.33 -25.51 2.93
C ASN A 91 -0.92 -26.14 4.28
N PHE A 92 -1.82 -26.50 5.18
CA PHE A 92 -1.43 -27.16 6.44
C PHE A 92 -1.19 -28.68 6.27
N GLU A 93 -0.24 -29.25 7.03
CA GLU A 93 0.06 -30.70 7.01
C GLU A 93 -0.72 -31.43 8.13
N TYR A 94 -2.06 -31.47 8.04
CA TYR A 94 -2.91 -32.00 9.12
C TYR A 94 -2.61 -33.44 9.53
N ASP A 95 -2.19 -34.29 8.58
CA ASP A 95 -1.79 -35.67 8.87
C ASP A 95 -0.63 -35.76 9.88
N LEU A 96 0.19 -34.71 9.94
CA LEU A 96 1.28 -34.59 10.91
C LEU A 96 0.81 -33.90 12.19
N PHE A 97 0.01 -32.85 12.11
CA PHE A 97 -0.19 -31.95 13.25
C PHE A 97 -1.48 -32.19 14.03
N ALA A 98 -2.56 -32.64 13.39
CA ALA A 98 -3.89 -32.71 14.01
C ALA A 98 -3.93 -33.60 15.26
N VAL A 99 -3.29 -34.78 15.23
CA VAL A 99 -3.29 -35.71 16.38
C VAL A 99 -2.59 -35.11 17.61
N ASN A 100 -1.45 -34.44 17.39
CA ASN A 100 -0.76 -33.75 18.49
C ASN A 100 -1.52 -32.49 18.91
N GLY A 101 -2.18 -31.81 17.97
CA GLY A 101 -3.15 -30.73 18.20
C GLY A 101 -4.19 -31.16 19.23
N ILE A 102 -5.00 -32.16 18.89
CA ILE A 102 -6.06 -32.68 19.76
C ILE A 102 -5.51 -33.07 21.13
N LYS A 103 -4.49 -33.93 21.18
CA LYS A 103 -4.03 -34.49 22.48
C LYS A 103 -3.37 -33.46 23.39
N SER A 104 -2.60 -32.52 22.84
CA SER A 104 -1.99 -31.48 23.66
C SER A 104 -2.98 -30.38 24.04
N GLY A 105 -3.98 -30.10 23.20
CA GLY A 105 -5.16 -29.31 23.57
C GLY A 105 -5.96 -29.96 24.71
N GLU A 106 -6.19 -31.27 24.66
CA GLU A 106 -6.83 -32.01 25.77
C GLU A 106 -6.01 -31.92 27.06
N ALA A 107 -4.68 -32.06 26.98
CA ALA A 107 -3.81 -31.87 28.13
C ALA A 107 -3.95 -30.46 28.71
N PHE A 108 -3.91 -29.43 27.86
CA PHE A 108 -4.14 -28.05 28.29
C PHE A 108 -5.50 -27.89 28.98
N GLY A 109 -6.59 -28.30 28.32
CA GLY A 109 -7.95 -28.15 28.83
C GLY A 109 -8.17 -28.88 30.14
N ILE A 110 -7.70 -30.13 30.27
CA ILE A 110 -7.75 -30.90 31.52
C ILE A 110 -7.01 -30.17 32.64
N GLY A 111 -5.80 -29.67 32.36
CA GLY A 111 -5.00 -28.92 33.33
C GLY A 111 -5.73 -27.65 33.79
N ALA A 112 -6.32 -26.94 32.83
CA ALA A 112 -7.01 -25.68 33.07
C ALA A 112 -8.21 -25.81 34.02
N ILE A 113 -9.03 -26.86 33.86
CA ILE A 113 -10.27 -27.02 34.64
C ILE A 113 -10.10 -27.86 35.92
N ALA A 114 -9.05 -28.68 36.04
CA ALA A 114 -8.92 -29.65 37.14
C ALA A 114 -8.90 -29.04 38.55
N ASN A 115 -8.47 -27.78 38.68
CA ASN A 115 -8.39 -27.07 39.97
C ASN A 115 -9.16 -25.73 39.95
N ASN A 116 -10.14 -25.59 39.06
CA ASN A 116 -10.90 -24.37 38.88
C ASN A 116 -12.35 -24.54 39.36
N VAL A 117 -12.84 -23.61 40.17
CA VAL A 117 -14.19 -23.69 40.75
C VAL A 117 -15.26 -23.03 39.88
N GLU A 118 -14.86 -22.18 38.93
CA GLU A 118 -15.76 -21.47 38.02
C GLU A 118 -15.84 -22.15 36.66
N PHE A 119 -14.69 -22.58 36.12
CA PHE A 119 -14.58 -23.25 34.82
C PHE A 119 -14.33 -24.75 35.03
N ASN A 120 -15.38 -25.55 34.92
CA ASN A 120 -15.32 -27.01 35.15
C ASN A 120 -15.50 -27.84 33.87
N SER A 121 -15.53 -27.18 32.71
CA SER A 121 -15.60 -27.79 31.38
C SER A 121 -14.87 -26.91 30.38
N TYR A 122 -14.32 -27.52 29.33
CA TYR A 122 -13.81 -26.80 28.16
C TYR A 122 -14.36 -27.46 26.89
N VAL A 123 -14.38 -26.69 25.81
CA VAL A 123 -14.82 -27.11 24.49
C VAL A 123 -13.63 -27.12 23.54
N MET A 124 -13.58 -28.10 22.65
CA MET A 124 -12.61 -28.21 21.57
C MET A 124 -13.38 -28.30 20.24
N PRO A 125 -13.33 -27.27 19.36
CA PRO A 125 -14.14 -27.23 18.14
C PRO A 125 -14.08 -28.51 17.30
N LEU A 126 -12.88 -29.00 16.99
CA LEU A 126 -12.67 -30.24 16.20
C LEU A 126 -13.29 -31.50 16.82
N ARG A 127 -13.50 -31.54 18.15
CA ARG A 127 -14.08 -32.68 18.86
C ARG A 127 -15.57 -32.51 19.13
N ASP A 128 -15.97 -31.28 19.47
CA ASP A 128 -17.24 -30.99 20.13
C ASP A 128 -18.26 -30.26 19.23
N TYR A 129 -17.83 -29.69 18.08
CA TYR A 129 -18.74 -29.00 17.14
C TYR A 129 -19.35 -29.93 16.09
N LEU A 130 -18.85 -31.17 15.96
CA LEU A 130 -19.50 -32.19 15.16
C LEU A 130 -20.74 -32.70 15.89
N VAL A 131 -21.92 -32.37 15.38
CA VAL A 131 -23.21 -32.77 15.95
C VAL A 131 -23.90 -33.80 15.07
N SER A 132 -25.08 -34.28 15.51
CA SER A 132 -25.94 -35.13 14.70
C SER A 132 -27.19 -34.37 14.25
N ASP A 133 -27.55 -34.52 12.96
CA ASP A 133 -28.82 -34.03 12.44
C ASP A 133 -30.03 -34.77 13.08
N GLU A 134 -31.26 -34.38 12.72
CA GLU A 134 -32.49 -35.01 13.23
C GLU A 134 -32.58 -36.53 12.95
N LYS A 135 -31.81 -37.04 11.99
CA LYS A 135 -31.76 -38.46 11.59
C LYS A 135 -30.58 -39.20 12.20
N GLY A 136 -29.72 -38.53 12.96
CA GLY A 136 -28.52 -39.11 13.58
C GLY A 136 -27.28 -39.13 12.68
N ASN A 137 -27.27 -38.41 11.55
CA ASN A 137 -26.09 -38.30 10.69
C ASN A 137 -25.15 -37.19 11.19
N PRO A 138 -23.82 -37.35 11.09
CA PRO A 138 -22.87 -36.32 11.49
C PRO A 138 -23.01 -35.06 10.63
N TYR A 139 -22.87 -33.89 11.25
CA TYR A 139 -22.98 -32.58 10.60
C TYR A 139 -22.18 -31.51 11.34
N TRP A 140 -21.39 -30.74 10.59
CA TRP A 140 -20.66 -29.58 11.08
C TRP A 140 -21.58 -28.36 11.09
N GLN A 141 -22.21 -28.08 12.24
CA GLN A 141 -23.18 -27.01 12.37
C GLN A 141 -22.55 -25.62 12.41
N GLU A 142 -21.46 -25.47 13.16
CA GLU A 142 -20.75 -24.21 13.35
C GLU A 142 -19.25 -24.48 13.07
N PRO A 143 -18.86 -24.70 11.80
CA PRO A 143 -17.45 -24.85 11.46
C PRO A 143 -16.64 -23.63 11.93
N TRP A 144 -15.52 -23.87 12.61
CA TRP A 144 -14.76 -22.86 13.32
C TRP A 144 -13.31 -22.75 12.81
N ASP A 145 -13.06 -21.61 12.17
CA ASP A 145 -11.82 -20.82 12.10
C ASP A 145 -10.51 -21.44 11.57
N ASP A 146 -10.52 -22.60 10.93
CA ASP A 146 -9.27 -23.18 10.42
C ASP A 146 -8.81 -22.60 9.07
N MET A 147 -9.77 -22.21 8.23
CA MET A 147 -9.48 -21.83 6.85
C MET A 147 -8.62 -20.55 6.74
N SER A 148 -8.76 -19.62 7.68
CA SER A 148 -8.14 -18.29 7.57
C SER A 148 -6.78 -18.26 8.28
N THR A 149 -5.75 -17.80 7.60
CA THR A 149 -4.38 -17.68 8.15
C THR A 149 -4.13 -16.33 8.83
N ASN A 150 -5.17 -15.53 9.03
CA ASN A 150 -5.08 -14.16 9.58
C ASN A 150 -4.76 -14.12 11.07
N TYR A 151 -4.94 -15.24 11.75
CA TYR A 151 -4.67 -15.45 13.17
C TYR A 151 -3.25 -15.91 13.40
N THR A 152 -2.67 -15.55 14.55
CA THR A 152 -1.31 -15.97 14.88
C THR A 152 -1.14 -17.50 14.91
N PRO A 153 -2.04 -18.30 15.51
CA PRO A 153 -1.89 -19.76 15.60
C PRO A 153 -1.97 -20.42 14.23
N GLN A 154 -3.00 -20.12 13.45
CA GLN A 154 -3.22 -20.64 12.09
C GLN A 154 -2.05 -20.22 11.17
N TYR A 155 -1.64 -18.96 11.22
CA TYR A 155 -0.44 -18.50 10.51
C TYR A 155 0.80 -19.35 10.87
N SER A 156 1.01 -19.62 12.16
CA SER A 156 2.16 -20.40 12.61
C SER A 156 2.13 -21.86 12.13
N MET A 157 0.96 -22.42 11.83
CA MET A 157 0.83 -23.78 11.29
C MET A 157 1.49 -23.91 9.89
N LEU A 158 1.49 -22.84 9.09
CA LEU A 158 2.27 -22.77 7.84
C LEU A 158 3.78 -23.01 8.06
N HIS A 159 4.29 -22.71 9.26
CA HIS A 159 5.69 -22.92 9.61
C HIS A 159 6.01 -24.35 10.09
N GLY A 160 5.00 -25.22 10.21
CA GLY A 160 5.11 -26.57 10.75
C GLY A 160 4.92 -26.64 12.27
N THR A 161 4.04 -25.78 12.80
CA THR A 161 3.77 -25.63 14.24
C THR A 161 2.48 -26.34 14.61
N VAL A 162 2.41 -26.95 15.81
CA VAL A 162 1.14 -27.34 16.44
C VAL A 162 0.65 -26.16 17.29
N ALA A 163 -0.37 -25.45 16.82
CA ALA A 163 -0.77 -24.17 17.40
C ALA A 163 -2.16 -24.20 18.05
N PHE A 164 -2.38 -23.34 19.05
CA PHE A 164 -3.63 -23.24 19.77
C PHE A 164 -4.07 -21.81 20.02
N THR A 165 -5.37 -21.57 19.84
CA THR A 165 -6.08 -20.43 20.42
C THR A 165 -6.73 -20.88 21.73
N ILE A 166 -6.50 -20.13 22.81
CA ILE A 166 -7.19 -20.35 24.08
C ILE A 166 -8.11 -19.18 24.35
N GLU A 167 -9.41 -19.41 24.40
CA GLU A 167 -10.39 -18.39 24.73
C GLU A 167 -10.97 -18.63 26.13
N VAL A 168 -10.78 -17.66 27.03
CA VAL A 168 -11.33 -17.75 28.39
C VAL A 168 -12.67 -17.02 28.54
N PRO A 169 -13.60 -17.49 29.40
CA PRO A 169 -14.93 -16.88 29.54
C PRO A 169 -14.97 -15.54 30.26
N ALA A 170 -13.95 -15.22 31.05
CA ALA A 170 -13.92 -14.03 31.88
C ALA A 170 -12.51 -13.51 32.11
N ALA A 171 -12.39 -12.20 32.34
CA ALA A 171 -11.15 -11.55 32.76
C ALA A 171 -11.05 -11.49 34.30
N ASN A 172 -10.88 -12.64 34.96
CA ASN A 172 -10.82 -12.74 36.42
C ASN A 172 -9.64 -13.61 36.93
N GLN A 173 -9.51 -13.73 38.25
CA GLN A 173 -8.43 -14.49 38.87
C GLN A 173 -8.52 -15.99 38.57
N GLU A 174 -9.72 -16.54 38.50
CA GLU A 174 -9.90 -17.96 38.18
C GLU A 174 -9.48 -18.25 36.73
N ALA A 175 -9.76 -17.34 35.79
CA ALA A 175 -9.31 -17.48 34.40
C ALA A 175 -7.79 -17.46 34.29
N THR A 176 -7.14 -16.60 35.09
CA THR A 176 -5.68 -16.55 35.17
C THR A 176 -5.11 -17.87 35.69
N LYS A 177 -5.70 -18.45 36.75
CA LYS A 177 -5.27 -19.74 37.30
C LYS A 177 -5.49 -20.91 36.34
N SER A 178 -6.62 -20.93 35.62
CA SER A 178 -6.86 -21.96 34.61
C SER A 178 -5.82 -21.89 33.48
N LEU A 179 -5.48 -20.68 33.02
CA LEU A 179 -4.42 -20.52 32.02
C LEU A 179 -3.07 -21.02 32.55
N GLU A 180 -2.70 -20.68 33.78
CA GLU A 180 -1.48 -21.18 34.43
C GLU A 180 -1.43 -22.71 34.47
N HIS A 181 -2.50 -23.35 34.98
CA HIS A 181 -2.54 -24.81 35.08
C HIS A 181 -2.59 -25.50 33.71
N GLY A 182 -3.30 -24.92 32.75
CA GLY A 182 -3.34 -25.41 31.37
C GLY A 182 -1.96 -25.36 30.72
N LEU A 183 -1.24 -24.25 30.84
CA LEU A 183 0.12 -24.09 30.30
C LEU A 183 1.12 -25.08 30.94
N ILE A 184 1.03 -25.30 32.26
CA ILE A 184 1.87 -26.26 32.98
C ILE A 184 1.61 -27.69 32.48
N HIS A 185 0.36 -28.09 32.36
CA HIS A 185 0.01 -29.44 31.92
C HIS A 185 0.30 -29.66 30.43
N HIS A 186 0.12 -28.64 29.60
CA HIS A 186 0.58 -28.66 28.21
C HIS A 186 2.10 -28.83 28.12
N GLY A 187 2.88 -28.07 28.90
CA GLY A 187 4.34 -28.21 28.95
C GLY A 187 4.78 -29.61 29.35
N ALA A 188 4.11 -30.21 30.34
CA ALA A 188 4.31 -31.60 30.73
C ALA A 188 4.05 -32.58 29.57
N TYR A 189 2.91 -32.44 28.89
CA TYR A 189 2.57 -33.27 27.73
C TYR A 189 3.62 -33.14 26.62
N VAL A 190 4.04 -31.92 26.29
CA VAL A 190 5.08 -31.69 25.28
C VAL A 190 6.41 -32.31 25.71
N MET A 191 6.80 -32.21 26.97
CA MET A 191 8.05 -32.82 27.47
C MET A 191 8.08 -34.34 27.28
N GLU A 192 6.96 -35.00 27.54
CA GLU A 192 6.78 -36.45 27.38
C GLU A 192 6.69 -36.86 25.89
N ASN A 193 6.20 -35.97 25.03
CA ASN A 193 5.93 -36.27 23.61
C ASN A 193 6.81 -35.49 22.61
N LYS A 194 7.86 -34.79 23.08
CA LYS A 194 8.67 -33.86 22.27
C LYS A 194 9.22 -34.47 20.98
N ASP A 195 9.61 -35.75 21.01
CA ASP A 195 10.13 -36.44 19.84
C ASP A 195 9.08 -36.53 18.72
N ALA A 196 7.80 -36.67 19.05
CA ALA A 196 6.70 -36.68 18.08
C ALA A 196 6.51 -35.29 17.45
N PHE A 197 6.51 -34.22 18.25
CA PHE A 197 6.42 -32.84 17.74
C PHE A 197 7.58 -32.51 16.80
N TYR A 198 8.82 -32.77 17.23
CA TYR A 198 10.00 -32.53 16.40
C TYR A 198 10.01 -33.38 15.12
N LYS A 199 9.63 -34.66 15.21
CA LYS A 199 9.57 -35.54 14.04
C LYS A 199 8.53 -35.06 13.03
N ASN A 200 7.37 -34.59 13.49
CA ASN A 200 6.32 -34.08 12.60
C ASN A 200 6.77 -32.81 11.89
N GLN A 201 7.35 -31.86 12.63
CA GLN A 201 7.90 -30.62 12.04
C GLN A 201 9.02 -30.92 11.02
N LEU A 202 9.98 -31.79 11.35
CA LEU A 202 11.04 -32.21 10.43
C LEU A 202 10.49 -32.96 9.20
N THR A 203 9.44 -33.77 9.37
CA THR A 203 8.76 -34.45 8.26
C THR A 203 8.13 -33.43 7.30
N GLY A 204 7.42 -32.43 7.82
CA GLY A 204 6.84 -31.35 7.02
C GLY A 204 7.90 -30.62 6.19
N TRP A 205 9.01 -30.22 6.80
CA TRP A 205 10.11 -29.57 6.07
C TRP A 205 10.79 -30.51 5.06
N ALA A 206 10.92 -31.80 5.38
CA ALA A 206 11.47 -32.79 4.46
C ALA A 206 10.56 -33.03 3.26
N ARG A 207 9.23 -33.01 3.44
CA ARG A 207 8.26 -32.96 2.33
C ARG A 207 8.48 -31.70 1.51
N GLY A 208 8.60 -30.55 2.18
CA GLY A 208 8.92 -29.24 1.63
C GLY A 208 10.08 -29.26 0.63
N ILE A 209 11.26 -29.66 1.10
CA ILE A 209 12.49 -29.74 0.31
C ILE A 209 12.34 -30.66 -0.92
N LYS A 210 11.42 -31.61 -0.89
CA LYS A 210 11.17 -32.57 -1.97
C LYS A 210 9.94 -32.24 -2.83
N ASN A 211 9.26 -31.13 -2.52
CA ASN A 211 7.98 -30.74 -3.11
C ASN A 211 6.93 -31.86 -3.11
N ILE A 212 6.79 -32.60 -2.00
CA ILE A 212 5.81 -33.69 -1.87
C ILE A 212 4.45 -33.14 -1.42
N ASP A 213 3.40 -33.35 -2.21
CA ASP A 213 1.99 -33.34 -1.77
C ASP A 213 1.61 -34.76 -1.32
N GLU A 214 1.36 -34.94 -0.03
CA GLU A 214 1.12 -36.24 0.59
C GLU A 214 -0.35 -36.67 0.43
N PRO A 215 -0.62 -37.84 -0.19
CA PRO A 215 -1.98 -38.35 -0.33
C PRO A 215 -2.73 -38.54 0.98
N ALA A 216 -2.05 -38.92 2.07
CA ALA A 216 -2.66 -39.12 3.39
C ALA A 216 -3.26 -37.84 4.00
N ILE A 217 -2.88 -36.64 3.52
CA ILE A 217 -3.50 -35.39 3.97
C ILE A 217 -4.94 -35.29 3.45
N ARG A 218 -5.25 -35.93 2.32
CA ARG A 218 -6.57 -35.84 1.69
C ARG A 218 -7.68 -36.39 2.59
N ASP A 219 -7.37 -37.37 3.43
CA ASP A 219 -8.31 -37.95 4.41
C ASP A 219 -8.72 -36.96 5.52
N TRP A 220 -8.05 -35.81 5.64
CA TRP A 220 -8.42 -34.76 6.60
C TRP A 220 -9.42 -33.76 6.05
N TYR A 221 -9.61 -33.67 4.74
CA TYR A 221 -10.71 -32.86 4.20
C TYR A 221 -12.02 -33.64 4.31
N VAL A 222 -13.07 -32.92 4.68
CA VAL A 222 -14.43 -33.45 4.77
C VAL A 222 -15.38 -32.45 4.12
N ASP A 223 -16.61 -32.86 3.84
CA ASP A 223 -17.71 -31.93 3.57
C ASP A 223 -18.44 -31.59 4.87
N VAL A 224 -19.47 -30.75 4.78
CA VAL A 224 -20.30 -30.37 5.93
C VAL A 224 -20.97 -31.56 6.65
N ASN A 225 -21.05 -32.73 6.01
CA ASN A 225 -21.62 -33.97 6.59
C ASN A 225 -20.54 -34.94 7.09
N ASP A 226 -19.30 -34.45 7.27
CA ASP A 226 -18.16 -35.20 7.78
C ASP A 226 -17.74 -36.40 6.90
N ASN A 227 -18.00 -36.34 5.59
CA ASN A 227 -17.54 -37.38 4.67
C ASN A 227 -16.04 -37.27 4.43
N ILE A 228 -15.25 -38.19 4.99
CA ILE A 228 -13.79 -38.28 4.83
C ILE A 228 -13.36 -38.24 3.36
N GLY A 229 -12.43 -37.34 3.04
CA GLY A 229 -11.87 -37.10 1.72
C GLY A 229 -12.77 -36.27 0.80
N ALA A 230 -13.96 -35.89 1.23
CA ALA A 230 -14.82 -35.00 0.45
C ALA A 230 -14.15 -33.63 0.33
N GLU A 231 -14.32 -33.01 -0.84
CA GLU A 231 -13.74 -31.71 -1.20
C GLU A 231 -12.20 -31.65 -1.25
N ALA A 232 -11.45 -32.73 -0.99
CA ALA A 232 -9.98 -32.72 -1.03
C ALA A 232 -9.40 -32.23 -2.38
N ASP A 233 -10.06 -32.53 -3.50
CA ASP A 233 -9.67 -32.02 -4.83
C ASP A 233 -10.05 -30.54 -5.06
N ILE A 234 -11.01 -30.02 -4.30
CA ILE A 234 -11.39 -28.60 -4.30
C ILE A 234 -10.38 -27.79 -3.49
N PHE A 235 -10.02 -28.25 -2.28
CA PHE A 235 -9.06 -27.58 -1.42
C PHE A 235 -7.62 -27.75 -1.90
N ARG A 236 -7.26 -28.93 -2.43
CA ARG A 236 -5.94 -29.21 -3.00
C ARG A 236 -6.03 -29.56 -4.49
N PRO A 237 -6.35 -28.59 -5.36
CA PRO A 237 -6.34 -28.81 -6.79
C PRO A 237 -4.92 -29.15 -7.24
N LYS A 238 -4.76 -29.98 -8.27
CA LYS A 238 -3.43 -30.34 -8.80
C LYS A 238 -3.16 -29.58 -10.08
N TYR A 239 -1.95 -29.03 -10.20
CA TYR A 239 -1.47 -28.50 -11.46
C TYR A 239 -1.25 -29.63 -12.47
N ASP A 240 -1.69 -29.43 -13.71
CA ASP A 240 -1.61 -30.45 -14.77
C ASP A 240 -0.16 -30.80 -15.13
N GLY A 241 0.75 -29.83 -15.13
CA GLY A 241 2.14 -30.01 -15.55
C GLY A 241 2.99 -30.88 -14.62
N ASN A 242 2.67 -30.91 -13.31
CA ASN A 242 3.42 -31.71 -12.33
C ASN A 242 2.58 -32.72 -11.53
N ASN A 243 1.25 -32.68 -11.65
CA ASN A 243 0.27 -33.46 -10.90
C ASN A 243 0.43 -33.32 -9.38
N ASN A 244 0.58 -32.08 -8.91
CA ASN A 244 0.88 -31.72 -7.53
C ASN A 244 0.05 -30.49 -7.13
N PHE A 245 -0.32 -30.36 -5.86
CA PHE A 245 -0.95 -29.14 -5.33
C PHE A 245 0.03 -27.95 -5.36
N PHE A 246 1.30 -28.21 -5.11
CA PHE A 246 2.33 -27.18 -5.18
C PHE A 246 2.87 -27.07 -6.62
N PRO A 247 3.04 -25.86 -7.18
CA PRO A 247 3.76 -25.70 -8.44
C PRO A 247 5.25 -26.07 -8.26
N GLU A 248 6.04 -26.03 -9.33
CA GLU A 248 7.49 -26.19 -9.24
C GLU A 248 8.14 -24.94 -8.63
N CYS A 249 7.66 -23.77 -9.05
CA CYS A 249 8.02 -22.48 -8.49
C CYS A 249 7.03 -21.38 -8.87
N TYR A 250 7.06 -20.27 -8.16
CA TYR A 250 6.50 -19.00 -8.64
C TYR A 250 7.59 -18.14 -9.26
N ILE A 251 7.28 -17.46 -10.38
CA ILE A 251 8.15 -16.43 -10.97
C ILE A 251 7.45 -15.07 -10.87
N ILE A 252 8.12 -14.09 -10.26
CA ILE A 252 7.62 -12.72 -10.06
C ILE A 252 8.57 -11.75 -10.76
N PRO A 253 8.16 -11.06 -11.84
CA PRO A 253 8.95 -9.99 -12.44
C PRO A 253 9.24 -8.88 -11.43
N LEU A 254 10.51 -8.45 -11.38
CA LEU A 254 10.97 -7.35 -10.50
C LEU A 254 11.42 -6.11 -11.29
N ASP A 255 11.31 -6.14 -12.62
CA ASP A 255 11.62 -5.02 -13.48
C ASP A 255 10.35 -4.23 -13.83
N GLY A 256 10.48 -2.92 -14.00
CA GLY A 256 9.32 -2.06 -14.26
C GLY A 256 8.73 -2.15 -15.67
N LYS A 257 9.35 -2.92 -16.58
CA LYS A 257 8.80 -3.16 -17.91
C LYS A 257 7.74 -4.27 -17.85
N SER A 258 8.05 -5.36 -17.13
CA SER A 258 7.21 -6.55 -17.06
C SER A 258 6.31 -6.62 -15.82
N GLN A 259 6.53 -5.76 -14.82
CA GLN A 259 5.72 -5.71 -13.60
C GLN A 259 4.74 -4.53 -13.63
N SER A 260 3.47 -4.82 -13.36
CA SER A 260 2.37 -3.88 -13.18
C SER A 260 2.57 -3.07 -11.91
N ASN A 261 2.76 -3.71 -10.75
CA ASN A 261 3.01 -3.04 -9.48
C ASN A 261 4.36 -3.44 -8.86
N ILE A 262 5.38 -2.62 -9.13
CA ILE A 262 6.76 -2.85 -8.67
C ILE A 262 6.85 -2.78 -7.14
N GLU A 263 6.11 -1.86 -6.52
CA GLU A 263 6.11 -1.71 -5.06
C GLU A 263 5.64 -2.99 -4.39
N ALA A 264 4.48 -3.51 -4.81
CA ALA A 264 3.90 -4.71 -4.24
C ALA A 264 4.77 -5.97 -4.48
N ALA A 265 5.40 -6.09 -5.66
CA ALA A 265 6.31 -7.21 -5.95
C ALA A 265 7.54 -7.25 -5.01
N TYR A 266 8.14 -6.09 -4.70
CA TYR A 266 9.25 -6.03 -3.75
C TYR A 266 8.79 -6.13 -2.28
N ALA A 267 7.59 -5.62 -1.95
CA ALA A 267 6.98 -5.86 -0.65
C ALA A 267 6.76 -7.36 -0.41
N MET A 268 6.32 -8.10 -1.44
CA MET A 268 6.21 -9.55 -1.41
C MET A 268 7.57 -10.23 -1.24
N GLN A 269 8.61 -9.79 -1.96
CA GLN A 269 9.97 -10.30 -1.73
C GLN A 269 10.39 -10.15 -0.26
N LYS A 270 10.18 -8.96 0.32
CA LYS A 270 10.50 -8.71 1.73
C LYS A 270 9.70 -9.61 2.65
N PHE A 271 8.39 -9.71 2.44
CA PHE A 271 7.49 -10.59 3.19
C PHE A 271 8.00 -12.03 3.19
N LEU A 272 8.29 -12.59 2.01
CA LEU A 272 8.77 -13.97 1.89
C LEU A 272 10.08 -14.18 2.68
N ILE A 273 11.07 -13.29 2.51
CA ILE A 273 12.36 -13.39 3.19
C ILE A 273 12.20 -13.28 4.70
N ASP A 274 11.42 -12.31 5.20
CA ASP A 274 11.21 -12.10 6.63
C ASP A 274 10.48 -13.27 7.29
N ASN A 275 9.68 -14.02 6.53
CA ASN A 275 9.03 -15.24 6.96
C ASN A 275 9.88 -16.51 6.73
N GLY A 276 11.15 -16.35 6.37
CA GLY A 276 12.13 -17.44 6.22
C GLY A 276 12.03 -18.22 4.91
N VAL A 277 11.23 -17.75 3.95
CA VAL A 277 11.15 -18.32 2.60
C VAL A 277 12.41 -17.94 1.82
N LYS A 278 13.02 -18.94 1.18
CA LYS A 278 14.14 -18.72 0.26
C LYS A 278 13.62 -18.26 -1.10
N VAL A 279 14.15 -17.14 -1.55
CA VAL A 279 13.85 -16.54 -2.85
C VAL A 279 15.14 -16.33 -3.63
N HIS A 280 15.05 -16.38 -4.96
CA HIS A 280 16.20 -16.33 -5.86
C HIS A 280 15.93 -15.35 -6.99
N SER A 281 16.97 -14.81 -7.63
CA SER A 281 16.85 -14.12 -8.92
C SER A 281 17.23 -15.06 -10.06
N LEU A 282 16.52 -14.98 -11.19
CA LEU A 282 16.95 -15.57 -12.46
C LEU A 282 18.26 -14.93 -12.95
N ASN A 283 19.22 -15.74 -13.38
CA ASN A 283 20.46 -15.28 -14.02
C ASN A 283 20.41 -15.34 -15.57
N THR A 284 19.35 -15.93 -16.12
CA THR A 284 19.03 -16.07 -17.54
C THR A 284 17.52 -15.90 -17.74
N ASP A 285 17.10 -15.55 -18.95
CA ASP A 285 15.67 -15.48 -19.29
C ASP A 285 15.04 -16.89 -19.27
N VAL A 286 13.78 -16.96 -18.87
CA VAL A 286 12.96 -18.19 -18.86
C VAL A 286 11.61 -17.88 -19.52
N THR A 287 11.14 -18.76 -20.39
CA THR A 287 9.82 -18.63 -21.03
C THR A 287 8.86 -19.69 -20.48
N PHE A 288 7.70 -19.26 -19.99
CA PHE A 288 6.61 -20.11 -19.51
C PHE A 288 5.29 -19.56 -20.07
N ASP A 289 4.46 -20.46 -20.60
CA ASP A 289 3.15 -20.15 -21.19
C ASP A 289 3.12 -18.93 -22.13
N GLY A 290 4.11 -18.86 -23.03
CA GLY A 290 4.26 -17.77 -24.01
C GLY A 290 4.86 -16.46 -23.43
N THR A 291 4.95 -16.33 -22.11
CA THR A 291 5.54 -15.16 -21.43
C THR A 291 7.02 -15.39 -21.12
N THR A 292 7.86 -14.41 -21.46
CA THR A 292 9.30 -14.46 -21.15
C THR A 292 9.60 -13.62 -19.91
N TYR A 293 10.06 -14.29 -18.85
CA TYR A 293 10.54 -13.71 -17.62
C TYR A 293 12.04 -13.44 -17.75
N SER A 294 12.40 -12.17 -17.68
CA SER A 294 13.79 -11.75 -17.87
C SER A 294 14.70 -12.15 -16.71
N LYS A 295 15.99 -12.23 -17.00
CA LYS A 295 17.04 -12.21 -15.98
C LYS A 295 16.75 -11.11 -14.96
N GLY A 296 16.80 -11.46 -13.68
CA GLY A 296 16.49 -10.56 -12.56
C GLY A 296 15.12 -10.81 -11.92
N SER A 297 14.18 -11.46 -12.61
CA SER A 297 12.91 -11.87 -11.99
C SER A 297 13.14 -12.77 -10.78
N MET A 298 12.29 -12.61 -9.77
CA MET A 298 12.33 -13.43 -8.57
C MET A 298 11.73 -14.80 -8.84
N VAL A 299 12.34 -15.82 -8.25
CA VAL A 299 11.87 -17.20 -8.25
C VAL A 299 11.70 -17.66 -6.80
N VAL A 300 10.50 -18.13 -6.50
CA VAL A 300 10.16 -18.78 -5.24
C VAL A 300 10.00 -20.27 -5.52
N SER A 301 11.07 -21.05 -5.30
CA SER A 301 11.03 -22.50 -5.55
C SER A 301 10.16 -23.20 -4.51
N MET A 302 9.31 -24.15 -4.90
CA MET A 302 8.56 -24.96 -3.92
C MET A 302 9.38 -26.10 -3.30
N TYR A 303 10.63 -26.29 -3.74
CA TYR A 303 11.58 -27.25 -3.17
C TYR A 303 12.30 -26.68 -1.94
N GLN A 304 11.55 -26.32 -0.90
CA GLN A 304 12.10 -25.74 0.32
C GLN A 304 11.26 -26.03 1.57
N ALA A 305 11.90 -25.93 2.74
CA ALA A 305 11.26 -26.19 4.04
C ALA A 305 10.06 -25.27 4.33
N LYS A 306 10.08 -24.04 3.79
CA LYS A 306 9.05 -23.01 3.98
C LYS A 306 8.07 -22.89 2.81
N ARG A 307 7.91 -23.94 2.00
CA ARG A 307 7.00 -23.89 0.85
C ARG A 307 5.55 -23.59 1.27
N ASN A 308 5.10 -24.06 2.44
CA ASN A 308 3.70 -23.92 2.85
C ASN A 308 3.39 -22.43 3.14
N VAL A 309 4.33 -21.73 3.79
CA VAL A 309 4.29 -20.25 3.94
C VAL A 309 4.29 -19.56 2.58
N ALA A 310 5.17 -19.99 1.67
CA ALA A 310 5.30 -19.39 0.35
C ALA A 310 4.04 -19.58 -0.51
N ASN A 311 3.53 -20.80 -0.57
CA ASN A 311 2.35 -21.18 -1.35
C ASN A 311 1.09 -20.56 -0.74
N GLY A 312 0.94 -20.57 0.59
CA GLY A 312 -0.17 -19.89 1.26
C GLY A 312 -0.25 -18.39 0.99
N ALA A 313 0.84 -17.75 0.52
CA ALA A 313 0.86 -16.33 0.15
C ALA A 313 0.76 -16.06 -1.36
N LEU A 314 0.92 -17.09 -2.20
CA LEU A 314 1.11 -16.94 -3.65
C LEU A 314 0.20 -17.82 -4.49
N TYR A 315 -0.47 -18.81 -3.91
CA TYR A 315 -1.47 -19.59 -4.64
C TYR A 315 -2.72 -18.75 -4.88
N ASP A 316 -3.48 -19.12 -5.91
CA ASP A 316 -4.62 -18.33 -6.40
C ASP A 316 -5.84 -18.41 -5.47
N GLY A 317 -5.76 -19.13 -4.35
CA GLY A 317 -6.87 -19.29 -3.43
C GLY A 317 -7.83 -20.42 -3.80
N ILE A 318 -8.96 -20.46 -3.09
CA ILE A 318 -10.10 -21.35 -3.34
C ILE A 318 -11.42 -20.64 -3.06
N LEU A 319 -12.45 -20.99 -3.82
CA LEU A 319 -13.83 -20.58 -3.58
C LEU A 319 -14.59 -21.66 -2.80
N ILE A 320 -15.10 -21.29 -1.63
CA ILE A 320 -15.86 -22.16 -0.73
C ILE A 320 -17.36 -21.83 -0.86
N THR A 321 -18.19 -22.83 -1.18
CA THR A 321 -19.63 -22.64 -1.43
C THR A 321 -20.57 -23.58 -0.68
N ALA A 322 -20.03 -24.68 -0.12
CA ALA A 322 -20.81 -25.77 0.47
C ALA A 322 -20.95 -25.70 2.00
N TRP A 323 -20.36 -24.69 2.64
CA TRP A 323 -20.32 -24.54 4.09
C TRP A 323 -21.33 -23.48 4.58
N PRO A 324 -21.95 -23.66 5.76
CA PRO A 324 -23.03 -22.78 6.23
C PRO A 324 -22.52 -21.45 6.80
N ASP A 325 -21.30 -21.42 7.32
CA ASP A 325 -20.67 -20.23 7.89
C ASP A 325 -19.13 -20.36 7.82
N LEU A 326 -18.45 -19.23 7.91
CA LEU A 326 -17.01 -19.16 8.08
C LEU A 326 -16.66 -17.98 8.99
N TYR A 327 -15.90 -18.24 10.05
CA TYR A 327 -15.65 -17.25 11.09
C TYR A 327 -14.72 -16.09 10.63
N SER A 328 -13.87 -16.31 9.62
CA SER A 328 -13.02 -15.26 9.02
C SER A 328 -12.73 -15.54 7.56
N GLU A 329 -12.44 -14.47 6.83
CA GLU A 329 -12.19 -14.46 5.39
C GLU A 329 -11.01 -15.39 5.03
N PRO A 330 -11.15 -16.26 4.01
CA PRO A 330 -10.11 -17.19 3.60
C PRO A 330 -9.08 -16.58 2.64
N ILE A 331 -9.18 -15.28 2.34
CA ILE A 331 -8.51 -14.64 1.20
C ILE A 331 -7.02 -14.44 1.42
N THR A 332 -6.21 -14.95 0.51
CA THR A 332 -4.74 -14.84 0.55
C THR A 332 -4.08 -14.70 -0.83
N ALA A 333 -4.84 -14.59 -1.92
CA ALA A 333 -4.34 -14.32 -3.28
C ALA A 333 -3.69 -12.93 -3.39
N PHE A 334 -2.50 -12.76 -2.80
CA PHE A 334 -1.84 -11.48 -2.62
C PHE A 334 -1.39 -10.83 -3.91
N GLY A 335 -1.11 -11.62 -4.96
CA GLY A 335 -0.81 -11.11 -6.29
C GLY A 335 -1.93 -10.20 -6.79
N GLU A 336 -3.16 -10.73 -6.78
CA GLU A 336 -4.35 -9.99 -7.17
C GLU A 336 -4.70 -8.88 -6.17
N MET A 337 -4.77 -9.19 -4.88
CA MET A 337 -5.19 -8.24 -3.83
C MET A 337 -4.26 -7.02 -3.66
N ARG A 338 -3.01 -7.12 -4.15
CA ARG A 338 -2.00 -6.05 -4.10
C ARG A 338 -1.53 -5.59 -5.48
N GLY A 339 -2.02 -6.21 -6.56
CA GLY A 339 -1.78 -5.81 -7.96
C GLY A 339 -0.43 -6.18 -8.57
N PHE A 340 0.30 -7.19 -8.07
CA PHE A 340 1.58 -7.60 -8.67
C PHE A 340 1.45 -8.85 -9.56
N ASP A 341 2.13 -8.84 -10.71
CA ASP A 341 2.13 -9.96 -11.63
C ASP A 341 3.03 -11.10 -11.13
N TYR A 342 2.59 -12.34 -11.32
CA TYR A 342 3.34 -13.54 -11.03
C TYR A 342 2.90 -14.69 -11.95
N ALA A 343 3.61 -15.81 -11.90
CA ALA A 343 3.15 -17.06 -12.51
C ALA A 343 3.52 -18.26 -11.66
N ALA A 344 2.55 -19.16 -11.48
CA ALA A 344 2.75 -20.50 -10.94
C ALA A 344 3.26 -21.43 -12.05
N VAL A 345 4.55 -21.76 -12.03
CA VAL A 345 5.17 -22.64 -13.01
C VAL A 345 5.02 -24.08 -12.56
N ASP A 346 4.29 -24.89 -13.32
CA ASP A 346 4.07 -26.32 -13.05
C ASP A 346 4.92 -27.26 -13.92
N THR A 347 5.69 -26.70 -14.86
CA THR A 347 6.49 -27.49 -15.80
C THR A 347 7.80 -27.96 -15.15
N LYS A 348 7.87 -29.26 -14.83
CA LYS A 348 9.04 -29.89 -14.20
C LYS A 348 10.35 -29.59 -14.94
N GLY A 349 11.32 -29.07 -14.18
CA GLY A 349 12.68 -28.82 -14.67
C GLY A 349 12.82 -27.64 -15.65
N LEU A 350 11.79 -26.80 -15.79
CA LEU A 350 11.87 -25.55 -16.56
C LEU A 350 12.90 -24.60 -15.94
N VAL A 351 12.79 -24.35 -14.63
CA VAL A 351 13.74 -23.57 -13.84
C VAL A 351 14.70 -24.52 -13.13
N LYS A 352 16.01 -24.30 -13.27
CA LYS A 352 17.07 -25.19 -12.74
C LYS A 352 17.95 -24.43 -11.75
N ASP A 353 18.55 -25.13 -10.79
CA ASP A 353 19.42 -24.53 -9.76
C ASP A 353 20.54 -23.64 -10.33
N ASN A 354 21.12 -24.03 -11.47
CA ASN A 354 22.18 -23.26 -12.12
C ASN A 354 21.70 -21.94 -12.76
N MET A 355 20.39 -21.73 -12.85
CA MET A 355 19.75 -20.49 -13.30
C MET A 355 19.48 -19.50 -12.15
N LEU A 356 19.71 -19.93 -10.90
CA LEU A 356 19.27 -19.21 -9.71
C LEU A 356 20.42 -18.58 -8.95
N THR A 357 20.16 -17.44 -8.32
CA THR A 357 21.05 -16.81 -7.35
C THR A 357 20.23 -16.37 -6.14
N GLU A 358 20.53 -16.88 -4.95
CA GLU A 358 19.75 -16.60 -3.74
C GLU A 358 19.80 -15.11 -3.37
N ILE A 359 18.63 -14.53 -3.06
CA ILE A 359 18.48 -13.17 -2.55
C ILE A 359 18.34 -13.27 -1.03
N LYS A 360 19.43 -13.02 -0.31
CA LYS A 360 19.47 -13.17 1.15
C LYS A 360 18.96 -11.97 1.94
N VAL A 361 18.98 -10.80 1.30
CA VAL A 361 18.56 -9.53 1.90
C VAL A 361 17.52 -8.94 0.98
N PRO A 362 16.36 -8.50 1.50
CA PRO A 362 15.35 -7.83 0.69
C PRO A 362 15.98 -6.66 -0.08
N GLN A 363 15.75 -6.65 -1.38
CA GLN A 363 16.19 -5.59 -2.26
C GLN A 363 15.22 -4.41 -2.16
N THR A 364 15.70 -3.22 -2.49
CA THR A 364 14.86 -2.03 -2.55
C THR A 364 14.43 -1.80 -3.99
N ALA A 365 13.12 -1.69 -4.20
CA ALA A 365 12.56 -1.28 -5.47
C ALA A 365 13.08 0.11 -5.86
N LYS A 366 13.01 0.43 -7.15
CA LYS A 366 13.27 1.78 -7.65
C LYS A 366 12.14 2.18 -8.57
N THR A 367 11.86 3.48 -8.63
CA THR A 367 11.01 4.05 -9.67
C THR A 367 11.52 3.64 -11.05
N HIS A 368 10.60 3.18 -11.89
CA HIS A 368 10.89 2.85 -13.28
C HIS A 368 10.53 4.04 -14.16
N PHE A 369 11.50 4.57 -14.88
CA PHE A 369 11.30 5.67 -15.81
C PHE A 369 11.65 5.23 -17.23
N THR A 370 10.77 5.56 -18.18
CA THR A 370 11.01 5.41 -19.62
C THR A 370 10.63 6.69 -20.36
N GLY A 371 10.98 6.79 -21.64
CA GLY A 371 10.56 7.93 -22.48
C GLY A 371 11.48 9.15 -22.41
N GLU A 372 10.92 10.31 -22.76
CA GLU A 372 11.66 11.55 -22.96
C GLU A 372 11.96 12.29 -21.64
N THR A 373 13.16 12.82 -21.50
CA THR A 373 13.53 13.70 -20.38
C THR A 373 13.22 15.16 -20.71
N GLY A 374 12.81 15.94 -19.70
CA GLY A 374 12.65 17.39 -19.83
C GLY A 374 11.26 17.86 -20.28
N GLY A 375 10.35 16.96 -20.69
CA GLY A 375 8.95 17.28 -20.96
C GLY A 375 8.03 17.07 -19.75
N GLU A 376 6.92 16.42 -20.00
CA GLU A 376 5.98 15.96 -18.99
C GLU A 376 6.23 14.48 -18.67
N VAL A 377 5.79 14.03 -17.50
CA VAL A 377 5.89 12.63 -17.08
C VAL A 377 4.51 12.18 -16.67
N ILE A 378 4.04 11.15 -17.36
CA ILE A 378 2.85 10.39 -16.99
C ILE A 378 3.25 9.47 -15.85
N ILE A 379 2.51 9.51 -14.74
CA ILE A 379 2.68 8.60 -13.61
C ILE A 379 1.51 7.63 -13.68
N ASP A 380 1.83 6.35 -13.83
CA ASP A 380 0.82 5.30 -13.86
C ASP A 380 0.09 5.29 -12.50
N ASN A 381 -1.23 5.41 -12.53
CA ASN A 381 -2.03 5.07 -11.37
C ASN A 381 -2.15 3.55 -11.36
N ASN A 382 -1.43 2.86 -10.47
CA ASN A 382 -1.40 1.40 -10.39
C ASN A 382 -0.83 0.87 -9.06
N SER A 383 -0.62 1.76 -8.09
CA SER A 383 0.02 1.42 -6.82
C SER A 383 -0.33 2.45 -5.76
N VAL A 384 -0.29 2.02 -4.50
CA VAL A 384 -0.48 2.89 -3.33
C VAL A 384 0.57 4.02 -3.33
N SER A 385 1.82 3.69 -3.65
CA SER A 385 2.92 4.66 -3.80
C SER A 385 2.64 5.73 -4.86
N ALA A 386 2.03 5.40 -6.00
CA ALA A 386 1.67 6.40 -7.01
C ALA A 386 0.63 7.41 -6.48
N ILE A 387 -0.43 6.91 -5.82
CA ILE A 387 -1.46 7.75 -5.19
C ILE A 387 -0.83 8.64 -4.11
N ALA A 388 0.02 8.06 -3.25
CA ALA A 388 0.72 8.77 -2.19
C ALA A 388 1.68 9.84 -2.74
N MET A 389 2.40 9.56 -3.83
CA MET A 389 3.31 10.50 -4.51
C MET A 389 2.54 11.71 -5.03
N VAL A 390 1.41 11.50 -5.70
CA VAL A 390 0.54 12.58 -6.19
C VAL A 390 0.03 13.42 -5.03
N ASN A 391 -0.48 12.78 -3.99
CA ASN A 391 -0.95 13.45 -2.79
C ASN A 391 0.17 14.24 -2.08
N LYS A 392 1.40 13.74 -2.08
CA LYS A 392 2.56 14.45 -1.52
C LYS A 392 2.96 15.65 -2.38
N MET A 393 2.98 15.50 -3.70
CA MET A 393 3.26 16.58 -4.64
C MET A 393 2.28 17.74 -4.49
N LEU A 394 0.98 17.44 -4.42
CA LEU A 394 -0.07 18.43 -4.21
C LEU A 394 0.09 19.17 -2.87
N SER A 395 0.50 18.47 -1.82
CA SER A 395 0.78 19.08 -0.50
C SER A 395 1.98 20.03 -0.55
N ASP A 396 2.96 19.74 -1.41
CA ASP A 396 4.13 20.59 -1.63
C ASP A 396 3.88 21.72 -2.65
N GLY A 397 2.62 21.93 -3.06
CA GLY A 397 2.22 22.97 -4.02
C GLY A 397 2.64 22.68 -5.46
N ILE A 398 2.98 21.42 -5.79
CA ILE A 398 3.30 21.02 -7.15
C ILE A 398 2.02 20.84 -7.96
N LYS A 399 1.99 21.42 -9.16
CA LYS A 399 0.89 21.25 -10.12
C LYS A 399 0.91 19.82 -10.65
N VAL A 400 -0.19 19.10 -10.43
CA VAL A 400 -0.45 17.75 -10.98
C VAL A 400 -1.69 17.81 -11.86
N GLY A 401 -1.65 17.12 -12.99
CA GLY A 401 -2.81 16.88 -13.84
C GLY A 401 -3.34 15.46 -13.63
N PHE A 402 -4.66 15.29 -13.71
CA PHE A 402 -5.34 14.01 -13.83
C PHE A 402 -5.81 13.88 -15.29
N ILE A 403 -5.42 12.80 -15.95
CA ILE A 403 -5.68 12.59 -17.38
C ILE A 403 -7.09 12.06 -17.54
N THR A 404 -7.96 12.81 -18.23
CA THR A 404 -9.41 12.56 -18.30
C THR A 404 -9.85 11.89 -19.60
N GLU A 405 -8.98 11.84 -20.61
CA GLU A 405 -9.28 11.24 -21.93
C GLU A 405 -8.02 10.63 -22.58
N GLY A 406 -8.23 9.86 -23.64
CA GLY A 406 -7.16 9.22 -24.41
C GLY A 406 -6.58 7.97 -23.73
N THR A 407 -5.43 7.52 -24.24
CA THR A 407 -4.83 6.23 -23.85
C THR A 407 -4.35 6.16 -22.40
N TYR A 408 -4.08 7.31 -21.78
CA TYR A 408 -3.61 7.41 -20.39
C TYR A 408 -4.69 7.90 -19.43
N LYS A 409 -5.97 7.81 -19.83
CA LYS A 409 -7.09 8.18 -18.96
C LYS A 409 -7.01 7.43 -17.62
N GLY A 410 -7.17 8.17 -16.52
CA GLY A 410 -7.03 7.63 -15.16
C GLY A 410 -5.60 7.68 -14.60
N ASP A 411 -4.61 8.12 -15.38
CA ASP A 411 -3.25 8.38 -14.89
C ASP A 411 -3.04 9.85 -14.52
N PHE A 412 -1.87 10.15 -13.97
CA PHE A 412 -1.48 11.52 -13.60
C PHE A 412 -0.39 12.06 -14.52
N VAL A 413 -0.29 13.37 -14.62
CA VAL A 413 0.80 14.04 -15.35
C VAL A 413 1.44 15.14 -14.52
N VAL A 414 2.78 15.18 -14.53
CA VAL A 414 3.61 16.19 -13.86
C VAL A 414 4.78 16.62 -14.71
N SER A 415 5.53 17.63 -14.26
CA SER A 415 6.76 18.03 -14.97
C SER A 415 7.85 17.01 -14.73
N TYR A 416 8.72 16.81 -15.71
CA TYR A 416 9.91 15.97 -15.52
C TYR A 416 10.72 16.41 -14.29
N GLY A 417 10.85 17.72 -14.06
CA GLY A 417 11.53 18.24 -12.89
C GLY A 417 10.85 17.92 -11.57
N SER A 418 9.52 18.05 -11.55
CA SER A 418 8.71 17.63 -10.41
C SER A 418 8.90 16.15 -10.15
N PHE A 419 8.76 15.29 -11.16
CA PHE A 419 8.93 13.85 -11.04
C PHE A 419 10.29 13.46 -10.42
N VAL A 420 11.38 14.01 -10.95
CA VAL A 420 12.75 13.75 -10.47
C VAL A 420 12.94 14.10 -8.99
N LYS A 421 12.21 15.09 -8.45
CA LYS A 421 12.29 15.47 -7.02
C LYS A 421 11.74 14.39 -6.07
N TYR A 422 10.87 13.50 -6.56
CA TYR A 422 10.17 12.50 -5.74
C TYR A 422 10.45 11.05 -6.16
N GLN A 423 11.03 10.80 -7.34
CA GLN A 423 11.29 9.44 -7.84
C GLN A 423 12.11 8.54 -6.90
N ASP A 424 12.94 9.12 -6.02
CA ASP A 424 13.75 8.38 -5.04
C ASP A 424 13.04 8.20 -3.68
N LYS A 425 11.84 8.77 -3.51
CA LYS A 425 11.03 8.71 -2.28
C LYS A 425 9.82 7.78 -2.40
N PHE A 426 9.43 7.50 -3.64
CA PHE A 426 8.30 6.68 -4.00
C PHE A 426 8.75 5.67 -5.04
N ILE A 427 8.02 4.58 -5.17
CA ILE A 427 8.23 3.54 -6.18
C ILE A 427 7.07 3.63 -7.15
N VAL A 428 7.31 4.19 -8.33
CA VAL A 428 6.27 4.39 -9.34
C VAL A 428 6.74 4.00 -10.73
N LYS A 429 5.81 3.90 -11.69
CA LYS A 429 6.12 3.85 -13.12
C LYS A 429 5.87 5.23 -13.73
N GLY A 430 6.88 5.75 -14.41
CA GLY A 430 6.87 7.05 -15.05
C GLY A 430 7.21 6.95 -16.53
N THR A 431 6.39 7.56 -17.38
CA THR A 431 6.63 7.63 -18.83
C THR A 431 6.77 9.08 -19.25
N GLY A 432 7.98 9.46 -19.65
CA GLY A 432 8.31 10.79 -20.16
C GLY A 432 7.78 11.02 -21.57
N VAL A 433 7.09 12.13 -21.78
CA VAL A 433 6.50 12.56 -23.06
C VAL A 433 6.77 14.04 -23.31
N LYS A 434 6.72 14.48 -24.57
CA LYS A 434 6.84 15.92 -24.90
C LYS A 434 5.75 16.76 -24.26
N SER A 435 4.51 16.28 -24.40
CA SER A 435 3.30 16.89 -23.89
C SER A 435 2.15 15.87 -23.96
N ILE A 436 1.20 15.99 -23.05
CA ILE A 436 -0.08 15.28 -23.05
C ILE A 436 -1.21 16.30 -23.20
N ALA A 437 -2.26 15.90 -23.92
CA ALA A 437 -3.52 16.64 -23.98
C ALA A 437 -4.56 15.92 -23.12
N GLY A 438 -5.70 16.56 -22.87
CA GLY A 438 -6.82 15.88 -22.21
C GLY A 438 -6.58 15.58 -20.74
N ALA A 439 -5.79 16.42 -20.06
CA ALA A 439 -5.59 16.36 -18.63
C ALA A 439 -6.10 17.64 -17.98
N GLN A 440 -6.59 17.53 -16.75
CA GLN A 440 -7.07 18.65 -15.94
C GLN A 440 -6.30 18.73 -14.64
N THR A 441 -5.98 19.95 -14.21
CA THR A 441 -5.33 20.17 -12.91
C THR A 441 -6.17 19.61 -11.78
N ILE A 442 -5.53 19.09 -10.74
CA ILE A 442 -6.19 18.69 -9.50
C ILE A 442 -5.57 19.45 -8.32
N LYS A 443 -6.37 19.70 -7.30
CA LYS A 443 -5.89 20.18 -5.99
C LYS A 443 -5.77 19.01 -5.02
N LYS A 444 -5.08 19.23 -3.90
CA LYS A 444 -5.03 18.29 -2.77
C LYS A 444 -6.45 18.04 -2.23
N PRO A 445 -7.03 16.84 -2.35
CA PRO A 445 -8.40 16.59 -1.88
C PRO A 445 -8.46 16.58 -0.35
N SER A 446 -9.49 17.22 0.21
CA SER A 446 -9.89 17.02 1.61
C SER A 446 -11.09 16.07 1.73
N LEU A 447 -11.02 15.13 2.68
CA LEU A 447 -12.00 14.07 2.89
C LEU A 447 -12.62 14.19 4.27
N TYR A 448 -13.94 14.06 4.34
CA TYR A 448 -14.64 13.71 5.58
C TYR A 448 -14.91 12.20 5.58
N ILE A 449 -14.45 11.51 6.62
CA ILE A 449 -14.69 10.07 6.79
C ILE A 449 -15.86 9.88 7.78
N PRO A 450 -16.99 9.28 7.34
CA PRO A 450 -18.14 9.05 8.21
C PRO A 450 -17.83 8.08 9.36
N GLY A 451 -18.60 8.20 10.45
CA GLY A 451 -18.54 7.25 11.57
C GLY A 451 -17.73 7.70 12.78
N PHE A 452 -17.17 8.92 12.77
CA PHE A 452 -16.59 9.50 13.98
C PHE A 452 -17.67 9.72 15.05
N ALA A 453 -17.52 9.06 16.19
CA ALA A 453 -18.46 9.08 17.29
C ALA A 453 -17.86 9.77 18.52
N GLY A 454 -17.32 10.98 18.36
CA GLY A 454 -16.88 11.82 19.47
C GLY A 454 -15.79 11.20 20.36
N ASP A 455 -15.51 11.86 21.48
CA ASP A 455 -14.54 11.39 22.47
C ASP A 455 -15.19 10.45 23.51
N TYR A 456 -15.12 10.78 24.80
CA TYR A 456 -15.53 9.90 25.90
C TYR A 456 -16.98 9.41 25.79
N SER A 457 -17.21 8.21 26.30
CA SER A 457 -18.57 7.74 26.60
C SER A 457 -19.13 8.54 27.78
N VAL A 458 -20.44 8.72 27.85
CA VAL A 458 -21.12 9.32 29.00
C VAL A 458 -21.99 8.28 29.72
N ASP A 459 -21.94 8.24 31.04
CA ASP A 459 -22.75 7.32 31.84
C ASP A 459 -24.22 7.81 31.93
N SER A 460 -25.08 7.07 32.62
CA SER A 460 -26.49 7.44 32.82
C SER A 460 -26.69 8.74 33.61
N GLU A 461 -25.65 9.23 34.28
CA GLU A 461 -25.64 10.48 35.04
C GLU A 461 -25.02 11.64 34.23
N GLY A 462 -24.54 11.37 33.01
CA GLY A 462 -23.89 12.33 32.12
C GLY A 462 -22.41 12.56 32.41
N ASN A 463 -21.78 11.73 33.26
CA ASN A 463 -20.35 11.83 33.51
C ASN A 463 -19.56 11.17 32.37
N GLU A 464 -18.52 11.85 31.90
CA GLU A 464 -17.57 11.28 30.96
C GLU A 464 -16.80 10.12 31.62
N TYR A 465 -16.73 8.98 30.94
CA TYR A 465 -15.93 7.84 31.32
C TYR A 465 -15.36 7.13 30.08
N GLY A 466 -14.32 6.33 30.29
CA GLY A 466 -13.64 5.59 29.22
C GLY A 466 -12.39 6.28 28.70
N VAL A 467 -11.88 5.84 27.56
CA VAL A 467 -10.68 6.37 26.91
C VAL A 467 -11.11 7.40 25.86
N LEU A 468 -10.27 8.43 25.63
CA LEU A 468 -10.45 9.37 24.52
C LEU A 468 -10.61 8.57 23.21
N ASN A 469 -11.66 8.84 22.43
CA ASN A 469 -12.01 8.11 21.21
C ASN A 469 -12.32 6.60 21.40
N TYR A 470 -12.66 6.15 22.61
CA TYR A 470 -13.05 4.75 22.86
C TYR A 470 -14.15 4.24 21.90
N PRO A 471 -15.24 4.99 21.62
CA PRO A 471 -16.24 4.59 20.63
C PRO A 471 -15.66 4.38 19.22
N ASN A 472 -14.58 5.07 18.88
CA ASN A 472 -13.93 4.96 17.57
C ASN A 472 -12.96 3.77 17.49
N TYR A 473 -12.29 3.37 18.58
CA TYR A 473 -11.46 2.14 18.58
C TYR A 473 -12.29 0.89 18.25
N GLY A 474 -13.55 0.83 18.71
CA GLY A 474 -14.49 -0.23 18.33
C GLY A 474 -15.07 -0.09 16.92
N ASN A 475 -14.86 1.04 16.24
CA ASN A 475 -15.37 1.30 14.89
C ASN A 475 -14.32 0.91 13.83
N THR A 476 -14.18 -0.39 13.60
CA THR A 476 -13.14 -0.97 12.73
C THR A 476 -13.13 -0.38 11.31
N ASN A 477 -14.28 -0.32 10.63
CA ASN A 477 -14.33 0.23 9.26
C ASN A 477 -13.93 1.71 9.20
N TYR A 478 -14.28 2.52 10.21
CA TYR A 478 -13.80 3.90 10.30
C TYR A 478 -12.27 3.94 10.42
N ASN A 479 -11.69 3.11 11.27
CA ASN A 479 -10.24 3.04 11.45
C ASN A 479 -9.51 2.55 10.18
N PHE A 480 -10.11 1.61 9.45
CA PHE A 480 -9.59 1.15 8.17
C PHE A 480 -9.60 2.27 7.13
N ASP A 481 -10.70 3.02 7.02
CA ASP A 481 -10.79 4.20 6.14
C ASP A 481 -9.75 5.27 6.51
N MET A 482 -9.59 5.56 7.81
CA MET A 482 -8.59 6.51 8.29
C MET A 482 -7.17 6.09 7.93
N PHE A 483 -6.85 4.80 8.07
CA PHE A 483 -5.54 4.25 7.72
C PHE A 483 -5.31 4.23 6.21
N ALA A 484 -6.26 3.71 5.43
CA ALA A 484 -6.16 3.60 3.98
C ALA A 484 -6.10 4.99 3.31
N TYR A 485 -7.11 5.84 3.54
CA TYR A 485 -7.18 7.16 2.90
C TYR A 485 -6.14 8.13 3.44
N GLY A 486 -5.99 8.19 4.77
CA GLY A 486 -5.12 9.18 5.41
C GLY A 486 -3.64 8.78 5.42
N LYS A 487 -3.33 7.54 5.86
CA LYS A 487 -1.94 7.12 6.13
C LYS A 487 -1.26 6.47 4.91
N GLN A 488 -1.97 5.61 4.17
CA GLN A 488 -1.41 4.93 3.00
C GLN A 488 -1.49 5.80 1.74
N MET A 489 -2.69 6.23 1.35
CA MET A 489 -2.91 7.06 0.14
C MET A 489 -2.55 8.53 0.35
N GLY A 490 -2.50 8.99 1.60
CA GLY A 490 -2.03 10.33 1.95
C GLY A 490 -3.04 11.45 1.74
N PHE A 491 -4.34 11.20 1.61
CA PHE A 491 -5.36 12.25 1.49
C PHE A 491 -5.48 13.11 2.76
N SER A 492 -5.96 14.36 2.62
CA SER A 492 -6.16 15.24 3.76
C SER A 492 -7.47 14.91 4.46
N ILE A 493 -7.44 14.38 5.69
CA ILE A 493 -8.67 14.10 6.44
C ILE A 493 -9.07 15.33 7.27
N VAL A 494 -10.34 15.74 7.17
CA VAL A 494 -10.92 16.86 7.93
C VAL A 494 -12.01 16.39 8.88
N LYS A 495 -12.23 17.14 9.97
CA LYS A 495 -13.21 16.80 11.01
C LYS A 495 -14.64 17.19 10.63
N ASP A 496 -14.83 18.33 9.98
CA ASP A 496 -16.14 18.85 9.62
C ASP A 496 -16.44 18.62 8.14
N VAL A 497 -17.63 18.11 7.82
CA VAL A 497 -18.06 17.85 6.43
C VAL A 497 -18.04 19.09 5.54
N LYS A 498 -18.20 20.29 6.11
CA LYS A 498 -18.17 21.56 5.39
C LYS A 498 -16.79 21.86 4.78
N ASP A 499 -15.72 21.39 5.41
CA ASP A 499 -14.32 21.65 5.03
C ASP A 499 -13.77 20.58 4.06
N ALA A 500 -14.56 19.53 3.82
CA ALA A 500 -14.20 18.44 2.90
C ALA A 500 -14.55 18.80 1.46
N ASP A 501 -13.76 18.34 0.50
CA ASP A 501 -14.14 18.32 -0.91
C ASP A 501 -15.14 17.21 -1.19
N ILE A 502 -14.94 16.06 -0.55
CA ILE A 502 -15.74 14.84 -0.73
C ILE A 502 -15.93 14.12 0.61
N ILE A 503 -17.04 13.42 0.76
CA ILE A 503 -17.26 12.43 1.82
C ILE A 503 -16.86 11.06 1.28
N ALA A 504 -16.06 10.29 2.00
CA ALA A 504 -15.64 8.96 1.53
C ALA A 504 -15.54 7.97 2.69
N GLY A 505 -16.12 6.78 2.54
CA GLY A 505 -15.90 5.68 3.47
C GLY A 505 -16.98 4.62 3.50
N ASN A 506 -16.80 3.69 4.45
CA ASN A 506 -17.58 2.47 4.60
C ASN A 506 -18.65 2.52 5.69
N ARG A 507 -18.73 3.65 6.41
CA ARG A 507 -19.65 3.84 7.53
C ARG A 507 -20.87 4.66 7.12
N ALA A 508 -21.94 4.44 7.87
CA ALA A 508 -23.16 5.22 7.81
C ALA A 508 -22.87 6.73 7.96
N LEU A 509 -23.53 7.53 7.13
CA LEU A 509 -23.51 8.99 7.25
C LEU A 509 -24.29 9.45 8.49
N ASN A 510 -23.80 10.52 9.12
CA ASN A 510 -24.57 11.29 10.11
C ASN A 510 -25.45 12.34 9.42
N ASP A 511 -26.31 13.01 10.19
CA ASP A 511 -27.31 13.95 9.65
C ASP A 511 -26.68 15.12 8.87
N ASP A 512 -25.57 15.67 9.36
CA ASP A 512 -24.85 16.76 8.68
C ASP A 512 -24.28 16.30 7.33
N ALA A 513 -23.73 15.09 7.29
CA ALA A 513 -23.24 14.49 6.05
C ALA A 513 -24.38 14.20 5.07
N ILE A 514 -25.50 13.62 5.52
CA ILE A 514 -26.69 13.39 4.68
C ILE A 514 -27.17 14.71 4.07
N LYS A 515 -27.27 15.76 4.88
CA LYS A 515 -27.66 17.09 4.41
C LYS A 515 -26.68 17.61 3.37
N ALA A 516 -25.38 17.53 3.63
CA ALA A 516 -24.35 17.99 2.70
C ALA A 516 -24.43 17.26 1.34
N VAL A 517 -24.66 15.94 1.34
CA VAL A 517 -24.83 15.18 0.08
C VAL A 517 -26.03 15.67 -0.71
N LYS A 518 -27.18 15.88 -0.05
CA LYS A 518 -28.40 16.42 -0.69
C LYS A 518 -28.22 17.85 -1.23
N GLU A 519 -27.26 18.59 -0.68
CA GLU A 519 -26.87 19.94 -1.13
C GLU A 519 -25.74 19.92 -2.19
N GLY A 520 -25.32 18.74 -2.65
CA GLY A 520 -24.35 18.57 -3.74
C GLY A 520 -22.91 18.32 -3.30
N LYS A 521 -22.65 18.03 -2.02
CA LYS A 521 -21.34 17.51 -1.60
C LYS A 521 -21.14 16.13 -2.22
N ALA A 522 -20.04 15.94 -2.94
CA ALA A 522 -19.72 14.65 -3.53
C ALA A 522 -19.57 13.57 -2.45
N TYR A 523 -20.05 12.36 -2.74
CA TYR A 523 -20.01 11.23 -1.83
C TYR A 523 -19.56 9.95 -2.52
N LEU A 524 -18.52 9.33 -1.97
CA LEU A 524 -18.12 7.94 -2.23
C LEU A 524 -18.61 7.09 -1.05
N GLY A 525 -19.66 6.29 -1.26
CA GLY A 525 -20.15 5.33 -0.29
C GLY A 525 -19.80 3.89 -0.68
N ALA A 526 -19.17 3.15 0.23
CA ALA A 526 -18.76 1.77 -0.01
C ALA A 526 -19.26 0.83 1.10
N GLY A 527 -19.57 -0.43 0.78
CA GLY A 527 -19.93 -1.44 1.78
C GLY A 527 -21.31 -1.25 2.44
N ALA A 528 -21.81 -2.33 3.05
CA ALA A 528 -23.18 -2.40 3.60
C ALA A 528 -23.52 -1.27 4.60
N GLY A 529 -22.55 -0.82 5.40
CA GLY A 529 -22.74 0.28 6.34
C GLY A 529 -23.12 1.61 5.68
N ALA A 530 -22.53 1.90 4.51
CA ALA A 530 -22.88 3.08 3.71
C ALA A 530 -24.17 2.86 2.91
N LEU A 531 -24.33 1.68 2.29
CA LEU A 531 -25.48 1.35 1.42
C LEU A 531 -26.82 1.51 2.13
N GLU A 532 -26.92 1.09 3.40
CA GLU A 532 -28.17 1.22 4.16
C GLU A 532 -28.60 2.69 4.31
N LYS A 533 -27.65 3.59 4.60
CA LYS A 533 -27.93 5.02 4.68
C LYS A 533 -28.21 5.65 3.33
N ILE A 534 -27.55 5.18 2.27
CA ILE A 534 -27.87 5.62 0.91
C ILE A 534 -29.31 5.22 0.56
N LYS A 535 -29.72 3.99 0.84
CA LYS A 535 -31.09 3.50 0.59
C LYS A 535 -32.12 4.28 1.39
N THR A 536 -31.96 4.37 2.70
CA THR A 536 -32.98 4.94 3.58
C THR A 536 -33.11 6.46 3.46
N ASP A 537 -31.99 7.17 3.32
CA ASP A 537 -31.98 8.63 3.48
C ASP A 537 -31.63 9.40 2.20
N ILE A 538 -31.03 8.80 1.17
CA ILE A 538 -30.52 9.52 -0.02
C ILE A 538 -31.21 9.09 -1.32
N LEU A 539 -30.98 7.85 -1.77
CA LEU A 539 -31.31 7.37 -3.11
C LEU A 539 -32.48 6.38 -3.18
N GLY A 540 -32.97 5.81 -2.07
CA GLY A 540 -34.06 4.83 -2.13
C GLY A 540 -35.37 5.38 -2.71
N GLN A 541 -35.67 6.66 -2.45
CA GLN A 541 -36.80 7.36 -3.07
C GLN A 541 -36.66 7.52 -4.60
N TYR A 542 -35.44 7.36 -5.14
CA TYR A 542 -35.14 7.40 -6.57
C TYR A 542 -34.96 6.01 -7.19
N GLY A 543 -35.25 4.93 -6.44
CA GLY A 543 -35.23 3.55 -6.93
C GLY A 543 -33.93 2.78 -6.66
N PHE A 544 -33.02 3.31 -5.83
CA PHE A 544 -31.86 2.54 -5.38
C PHE A 544 -32.27 1.46 -4.36
N ASP A 545 -31.76 0.24 -4.57
CA ASP A 545 -31.85 -0.86 -3.61
C ASP A 545 -30.59 -1.75 -3.69
N TYR A 546 -30.33 -2.47 -2.60
CA TYR A 546 -29.21 -3.39 -2.48
C TYR A 546 -29.61 -4.64 -1.70
N VAL A 547 -28.84 -5.70 -1.87
CA VAL A 547 -28.95 -6.93 -1.08
C VAL A 547 -27.62 -7.13 -0.37
N SER A 548 -27.66 -7.53 0.90
CA SER A 548 -26.51 -7.98 1.67
C SER A 548 -26.89 -9.26 2.40
N ASN A 549 -26.04 -10.28 2.28
CA ASN A 549 -26.29 -11.62 2.81
C ASN A 549 -25.63 -11.86 4.18
N GLY A 550 -25.33 -10.78 4.92
CA GLY A 550 -24.64 -10.85 6.23
C GLY A 550 -23.12 -10.69 6.13
N THR A 551 -22.45 -10.68 7.29
CA THR A 551 -21.05 -10.25 7.44
C THR A 551 -20.00 -11.34 7.21
N ASN A 552 -20.39 -12.59 6.91
CA ASN A 552 -19.44 -13.69 6.83
C ASN A 552 -19.35 -14.26 5.41
N GLN A 553 -19.38 -13.41 4.39
CA GLN A 553 -19.20 -13.85 3.00
C GLN A 553 -18.35 -12.85 2.24
N ASP A 554 -17.51 -13.33 1.36
CA ASP A 554 -16.60 -12.53 0.58
C ASP A 554 -16.18 -13.25 -0.70
N ALA A 555 -15.70 -12.48 -1.66
CA ALA A 555 -15.22 -13.02 -2.91
C ALA A 555 -14.19 -12.09 -3.54
N LEU A 556 -13.20 -12.70 -4.17
CA LEU A 556 -12.35 -12.12 -5.20
C LEU A 556 -12.88 -12.59 -6.56
N TYR A 557 -13.46 -11.70 -7.34
CA TYR A 557 -14.29 -12.04 -8.49
C TYR A 557 -14.04 -11.17 -9.70
N PHE A 558 -14.38 -11.72 -10.87
CA PHE A 558 -14.24 -11.05 -12.15
C PHE A 558 -15.36 -10.04 -12.39
N VAL A 559 -15.01 -8.88 -12.94
CA VAL A 559 -15.95 -7.82 -13.30
C VAL A 559 -15.80 -7.36 -14.75
N THR A 560 -16.84 -6.70 -15.23
CA THR A 560 -16.76 -5.83 -16.41
C THR A 560 -16.96 -4.38 -15.95
N PHE A 561 -16.05 -3.52 -16.39
CA PHE A 561 -16.08 -2.09 -16.11
C PHE A 561 -16.72 -1.30 -17.25
N ASP A 562 -17.29 -0.15 -16.92
CA ASP A 562 -17.52 0.89 -17.91
C ASP A 562 -16.19 1.45 -18.41
N SER A 563 -15.93 1.37 -19.72
CA SER A 563 -14.70 1.90 -20.33
C SER A 563 -14.70 3.43 -20.44
N ASP A 564 -15.87 4.06 -20.40
CA ASP A 564 -16.03 5.49 -20.60
C ASP A 564 -16.02 6.27 -19.29
N SER A 565 -16.06 5.61 -18.14
CA SER A 565 -15.95 6.27 -16.84
C SER A 565 -14.50 6.63 -16.49
N LEU A 566 -14.32 7.70 -15.72
CA LEU A 566 -13.01 8.07 -15.17
C LEU A 566 -12.69 7.28 -13.90
N VAL A 567 -13.71 6.78 -13.20
CA VAL A 567 -13.57 6.00 -11.97
C VAL A 567 -12.83 4.69 -12.21
N THR A 568 -13.18 4.00 -13.30
CA THR A 568 -12.70 2.67 -13.70
C THR A 568 -11.58 2.71 -14.74
N ALA A 569 -11.20 3.90 -15.20
CA ALA A 569 -10.32 4.07 -16.35
C ALA A 569 -8.98 3.35 -16.20
N SER A 570 -8.39 3.39 -15.00
CA SER A 570 -7.11 2.77 -14.74
C SER A 570 -7.18 1.24 -14.76
N ASN A 571 -8.22 0.63 -14.16
CA ASN A 571 -8.45 -0.82 -14.21
C ASN A 571 -8.64 -1.29 -15.66
N VAL A 572 -9.49 -0.57 -16.43
CA VAL A 572 -9.70 -0.83 -17.87
C VAL A 572 -8.40 -0.74 -18.67
N LYS A 573 -7.60 0.30 -18.43
CA LYS A 573 -6.31 0.51 -19.11
C LYS A 573 -5.31 -0.61 -18.78
N ASN A 574 -5.29 -1.08 -17.53
CA ASN A 574 -4.38 -2.12 -17.07
C ASN A 574 -4.88 -3.54 -17.37
N ASN A 575 -6.09 -3.70 -17.92
CA ASN A 575 -6.80 -4.99 -18.03
C ASN A 575 -6.89 -5.74 -16.68
N ASP A 576 -6.94 -4.98 -15.59
CA ASP A 576 -7.22 -5.53 -14.28
C ASP A 576 -8.75 -5.58 -14.12
N ASN A 577 -9.28 -6.78 -13.93
CA ASN A 577 -10.70 -7.06 -13.88
C ASN A 577 -11.10 -7.96 -12.70
N LEU A 578 -10.22 -8.13 -11.72
CA LEU A 578 -10.52 -8.83 -10.47
C LEU A 578 -10.75 -7.80 -9.38
N ILE A 579 -11.79 -8.02 -8.58
CA ILE A 579 -12.15 -7.13 -7.47
C ILE A 579 -12.51 -7.96 -6.27
N TYR A 580 -12.06 -7.52 -5.11
CA TYR A 580 -12.45 -8.05 -3.82
C TYR A 580 -13.63 -7.30 -3.19
N SER A 581 -14.56 -8.06 -2.62
CA SER A 581 -15.67 -7.52 -1.83
C SER A 581 -15.91 -8.36 -0.59
N TYR A 582 -15.99 -7.67 0.54
CA TYR A 582 -16.41 -8.23 1.82
C TYR A 582 -17.89 -7.93 2.11
N GLY A 583 -18.60 -8.92 2.63
CA GLY A 583 -20.02 -8.88 3.03
C GLY A 583 -21.02 -9.39 1.97
N GLY A 584 -20.53 -9.91 0.83
CA GLY A 584 -21.35 -10.49 -0.24
C GLY A 584 -22.45 -9.57 -0.78
N ALA A 585 -22.30 -8.25 -0.61
CA ALA A 585 -23.32 -7.28 -0.99
C ALA A 585 -23.32 -7.02 -2.50
N TYR A 586 -24.50 -6.76 -3.06
CA TYR A 586 -24.66 -6.35 -4.45
C TYR A 586 -25.82 -5.37 -4.61
N ILE A 587 -25.81 -4.60 -5.69
CA ILE A 587 -26.80 -3.56 -5.97
C ILE A 587 -27.91 -4.20 -6.81
N SER A 588 -29.11 -4.30 -6.23
CA SER A 588 -30.26 -4.97 -6.84
C SER A 588 -31.07 -4.03 -7.74
N SER A 589 -31.03 -2.73 -7.47
CA SER A 589 -31.54 -1.71 -8.38
C SER A 589 -30.81 -0.38 -8.23
N VAL A 590 -30.66 0.33 -9.35
CA VAL A 590 -30.07 1.66 -9.40
C VAL A 590 -31.13 2.71 -9.73
N PRO A 591 -30.94 3.98 -9.33
CA PRO A 591 -31.82 5.05 -9.77
C PRO A 591 -31.90 5.19 -11.28
N THR A 592 -32.99 5.77 -11.79
CA THR A 592 -33.10 6.11 -13.21
C THR A 592 -31.99 7.10 -13.60
N ASN A 593 -31.32 6.86 -14.74
CA ASN A 593 -30.15 7.62 -15.25
C ASN A 593 -28.83 7.43 -14.46
N ALA A 594 -28.76 6.49 -13.51
CA ALA A 594 -27.47 6.11 -12.95
C ALA A 594 -26.56 5.49 -14.03
N GLU A 595 -25.27 5.84 -13.99
CA GLU A 595 -24.22 5.23 -14.82
C GLU A 595 -23.68 4.00 -14.09
N ILE A 596 -23.86 2.82 -14.69
CA ILE A 596 -23.32 1.57 -14.12
C ILE A 596 -21.82 1.55 -14.40
N LEU A 597 -21.02 1.50 -13.33
CA LEU A 597 -19.56 1.53 -13.42
C LEU A 597 -18.94 0.13 -13.44
N MET A 598 -19.54 -0.81 -12.72
CA MET A 598 -18.96 -2.14 -12.49
C MET A 598 -20.07 -3.18 -12.32
N THR A 599 -19.95 -4.31 -13.03
CA THR A 599 -20.87 -5.46 -12.96
C THR A 599 -20.06 -6.75 -12.80
N THR A 600 -20.45 -7.66 -11.91
CA THR A 600 -19.80 -8.99 -11.84
C THR A 600 -20.03 -9.78 -13.12
N THR A 601 -19.05 -10.55 -13.56
CA THR A 601 -19.26 -11.51 -14.67
C THR A 601 -20.03 -12.74 -14.16
N LYS A 602 -20.19 -13.74 -15.03
CA LYS A 602 -20.73 -15.06 -14.66
C LYS A 602 -19.63 -16.10 -14.42
N GLU A 603 -18.38 -15.68 -14.46
CA GLU A 603 -17.25 -16.55 -14.19
C GLU A 603 -17.21 -16.89 -12.70
N THR A 604 -16.72 -18.09 -12.38
CA THR A 604 -16.53 -18.49 -10.99
C THR A 604 -15.51 -17.55 -10.34
N PRO A 605 -15.80 -16.98 -9.16
CA PRO A 605 -14.80 -16.23 -8.40
C PRO A 605 -13.52 -17.02 -8.19
N LEU A 606 -12.39 -16.30 -8.11
CA LEU A 606 -11.07 -16.90 -7.93
C LEU A 606 -10.91 -17.48 -6.52
N GLU A 607 -11.30 -16.68 -5.51
CA GLU A 607 -11.15 -17.02 -4.09
C GLU A 607 -12.34 -16.45 -3.28
N GLY A 608 -12.64 -17.05 -2.13
CA GLY A 608 -13.55 -16.48 -1.13
C GLY A 608 -14.50 -17.50 -0.51
N PHE A 609 -15.44 -17.01 0.29
CA PHE A 609 -16.53 -17.82 0.83
C PHE A 609 -17.88 -17.20 0.49
N MET A 610 -18.68 -17.93 -0.29
CA MET A 610 -20.03 -17.50 -0.64
C MET A 610 -20.93 -18.71 -0.85
N MET A 611 -21.99 -18.84 -0.03
CA MET A 611 -22.92 -19.95 -0.16
C MET A 611 -23.51 -20.02 -1.57
N GLU A 612 -23.69 -21.24 -2.10
CA GLU A 612 -24.08 -21.46 -3.50
C GLU A 612 -25.34 -20.67 -3.92
N GLU A 613 -26.33 -20.54 -3.04
CA GLU A 613 -27.55 -19.78 -3.29
C GLU A 613 -27.31 -18.27 -3.41
N ASN A 614 -26.38 -17.73 -2.61
CA ASN A 614 -26.02 -16.32 -2.63
C ASN A 614 -25.16 -16.00 -3.85
N LEU A 615 -24.22 -16.91 -4.17
CA LEU A 615 -23.35 -16.79 -5.34
C LEU A 615 -24.14 -16.67 -6.65
N LYS A 616 -25.24 -17.43 -6.78
CA LYS A 616 -26.13 -17.37 -7.96
C LYS A 616 -26.72 -15.97 -8.19
N ASN A 617 -27.04 -15.25 -7.13
CA ASN A 617 -27.61 -13.90 -7.23
C ASN A 617 -26.52 -12.82 -7.32
N PHE A 618 -25.36 -13.09 -6.75
CA PHE A 618 -24.20 -12.19 -6.78
C PHE A 618 -23.58 -12.10 -8.17
N LEU A 619 -23.48 -13.20 -8.92
CA LEU A 619 -22.92 -13.20 -10.27
C LEU A 619 -23.86 -12.54 -11.30
N GLY A 620 -23.30 -11.66 -12.15
CA GLY A 620 -24.06 -10.82 -13.08
C GLY A 620 -24.75 -9.60 -12.45
N SER A 621 -24.48 -9.30 -11.18
CA SER A 621 -25.10 -8.17 -10.46
C SER A 621 -24.29 -6.88 -10.60
N VAL A 622 -24.95 -5.74 -10.39
CA VAL A 622 -24.29 -4.44 -10.34
C VAL A 622 -23.50 -4.32 -9.04
N GLN A 623 -22.27 -3.86 -9.14
CA GLN A 623 -21.36 -3.67 -8.00
C GLN A 623 -20.99 -2.21 -7.77
N ALA A 624 -21.04 -1.37 -8.80
CA ALA A 624 -20.87 0.06 -8.61
C ALA A 624 -21.67 0.89 -9.63
N PHE A 625 -22.11 2.07 -9.20
CA PHE A 625 -22.73 3.07 -10.08
C PHE A 625 -22.38 4.49 -9.64
N SER A 626 -22.50 5.44 -10.56
CA SER A 626 -22.51 6.87 -10.25
C SER A 626 -23.89 7.48 -10.54
N TYR A 627 -24.24 8.51 -9.77
CA TYR A 627 -25.50 9.24 -9.88
C TYR A 627 -25.26 10.73 -9.70
N ASN A 628 -25.47 11.48 -10.80
CA ASN A 628 -25.20 12.92 -10.90
C ASN A 628 -26.46 13.69 -11.29
N GLU A 629 -27.54 13.51 -10.51
CA GLU A 629 -28.87 14.02 -10.80
C GLU A 629 -29.51 14.55 -9.52
N ASN A 630 -30.58 15.35 -9.65
CA ASN A 630 -31.28 15.97 -8.52
C ASN A 630 -30.37 16.79 -7.58
N GLY A 631 -29.29 17.36 -8.12
CA GLY A 631 -28.33 18.16 -7.36
C GLY A 631 -27.38 17.35 -6.47
N MET A 632 -27.36 16.02 -6.61
CA MET A 632 -26.46 15.13 -5.87
C MET A 632 -25.37 14.57 -6.79
N ASP A 633 -24.19 14.32 -6.23
CA ASP A 633 -23.08 13.61 -6.86
C ASP A 633 -22.68 12.45 -5.93
N VAL A 634 -23.13 11.25 -6.26
CA VAL A 634 -22.93 10.05 -5.45
C VAL A 634 -22.31 8.95 -6.30
N THR A 635 -21.20 8.39 -5.84
CA THR A 635 -20.60 7.17 -6.38
C THR A 635 -20.72 6.07 -5.32
N VAL A 636 -21.29 4.94 -5.71
CA VAL A 636 -21.63 3.85 -4.78
C VAL A 636 -20.90 2.59 -5.19
N PHE A 637 -20.28 1.93 -4.22
CA PHE A 637 -19.69 0.60 -4.34
C PHE A 637 -20.38 -0.37 -3.38
N ALA A 638 -20.75 -1.55 -3.86
CA ALA A 638 -21.40 -2.57 -3.05
C ALA A 638 -20.46 -3.12 -1.97
N GLY A 639 -19.22 -3.41 -2.35
CA GLY A 639 -18.15 -3.89 -1.49
C GLY A 639 -17.38 -2.78 -0.78
N SER A 640 -16.63 -3.16 0.25
CA SER A 640 -15.65 -2.28 0.88
C SER A 640 -14.39 -2.16 0.04
N LEU A 641 -13.88 -0.94 -0.12
CA LEU A 641 -12.63 -0.67 -0.85
C LEU A 641 -11.39 -0.63 0.07
N THR A 642 -11.58 -0.78 1.38
CA THR A 642 -10.52 -0.55 2.39
C THR A 642 -10.53 -1.59 3.51
N ASN A 643 -11.25 -2.71 3.36
CA ASN A 643 -11.45 -3.71 4.42
C ASN A 643 -10.10 -4.13 5.02
N LYS A 644 -9.89 -3.82 6.31
CA LYS A 644 -8.66 -4.12 7.07
C LYS A 644 -7.37 -3.64 6.38
N ALA A 645 -7.44 -2.74 5.39
CA ALA A 645 -6.32 -2.39 4.51
C ALA A 645 -5.62 -3.61 3.84
N HIS A 646 -6.33 -4.72 3.72
CA HIS A 646 -5.83 -5.99 3.18
C HIS A 646 -5.80 -5.98 1.65
N GLN A 647 -6.89 -5.56 1.03
CA GLN A 647 -6.95 -5.26 -0.39
C GLN A 647 -6.46 -3.84 -0.65
N GLN A 648 -5.40 -3.71 -1.43
CA GLN A 648 -4.76 -2.44 -1.75
C GLN A 648 -4.92 -2.07 -3.22
N ASP A 649 -5.27 -3.04 -4.06
CA ASP A 649 -5.46 -2.81 -5.49
C ASP A 649 -6.68 -1.92 -5.78
N GLU A 650 -7.78 -2.12 -5.05
CA GLU A 650 -9.01 -1.32 -5.16
C GLU A 650 -8.87 0.13 -4.70
N TYR A 651 -7.74 0.51 -4.08
CA TYR A 651 -7.47 1.91 -3.72
C TYR A 651 -7.47 2.80 -4.95
N GLN A 652 -7.14 2.24 -6.11
CA GLN A 652 -7.27 2.88 -7.40
C GLN A 652 -8.68 3.40 -7.69
N LEU A 653 -9.71 2.57 -7.51
CA LEU A 653 -11.11 2.95 -7.74
C LEU A 653 -11.52 4.11 -6.82
N ALA A 654 -11.10 4.04 -5.55
CA ALA A 654 -11.35 5.09 -4.59
C ALA A 654 -10.62 6.38 -4.96
N ALA A 655 -9.33 6.31 -5.30
CA ALA A 655 -8.51 7.45 -5.67
C ALA A 655 -9.03 8.12 -6.94
N ASN A 656 -9.37 7.37 -7.98
CA ASN A 656 -9.95 7.91 -9.21
C ASN A 656 -11.27 8.64 -8.93
N THR A 657 -12.14 8.02 -8.12
CA THR A 657 -13.38 8.68 -7.68
C THR A 657 -13.06 10.00 -6.99
N ILE A 658 -12.19 10.02 -5.97
CA ILE A 658 -11.83 11.22 -5.20
C ILE A 658 -11.22 12.31 -6.09
N PHE A 659 -10.22 11.98 -6.92
CA PHE A 659 -9.55 12.96 -7.78
C PHE A 659 -10.48 13.52 -8.85
N SER A 660 -11.42 12.72 -9.36
CA SER A 660 -12.43 13.21 -10.32
C SER A 660 -13.33 14.32 -9.74
N LYS A 661 -13.44 14.43 -8.41
CA LYS A 661 -14.27 15.46 -7.74
C LYS A 661 -13.55 16.77 -7.49
N VAL A 662 -12.25 16.84 -7.77
CA VAL A 662 -11.42 18.04 -7.56
C VAL A 662 -10.72 18.50 -8.84
N LEU A 663 -11.30 18.14 -9.99
CA LEU A 663 -10.86 18.60 -11.30
C LEU A 663 -10.95 20.13 -11.40
N GLY A 664 -9.90 20.72 -11.93
CA GLY A 664 -9.74 22.15 -12.16
C GLY A 664 -9.68 22.48 -13.65
N ALA A 665 -8.92 23.52 -13.98
CA ALA A 665 -8.71 23.92 -15.37
C ALA A 665 -7.81 22.93 -16.12
N ASP A 666 -7.79 23.04 -17.45
CA ASP A 666 -6.92 22.25 -18.32
C ASP A 666 -5.46 22.31 -17.86
N TYR A 667 -4.87 21.12 -17.76
CA TYR A 667 -3.48 20.96 -17.44
C TYR A 667 -2.63 21.38 -18.64
N ASN A 668 -1.76 22.36 -18.41
CA ASN A 668 -0.75 22.79 -19.35
C ASN A 668 0.55 22.98 -18.57
N LEU A 669 1.59 22.26 -18.99
CA LEU A 669 2.94 22.36 -18.44
C LEU A 669 3.84 23.17 -19.36
N SER A 670 3.56 23.09 -20.66
CA SER A 670 4.24 23.86 -21.68
C SER A 670 3.99 25.34 -21.48
N PHE A 671 5.08 26.08 -21.30
CA PHE A 671 5.05 27.50 -21.59
C PHE A 671 4.71 27.65 -23.08
N THR A 672 3.59 28.28 -23.39
CA THR A 672 3.07 28.34 -24.76
C THR A 672 3.99 29.12 -25.70
N ASP A 673 4.89 29.92 -25.14
CA ASP A 673 5.79 30.83 -25.85
C ASP A 673 7.21 30.30 -26.06
N ILE A 674 7.48 29.03 -25.75
CA ILE A 674 8.80 28.42 -26.00
C ILE A 674 8.79 27.35 -27.11
N ALA A 675 7.62 26.97 -27.63
CA ALA A 675 7.52 26.01 -28.72
C ALA A 675 8.26 26.52 -29.97
N GLY A 676 9.24 25.74 -30.45
CA GLY A 676 10.09 26.12 -31.59
C GLY A 676 11.15 27.19 -31.27
N HIS A 677 11.26 27.65 -30.02
CA HIS A 677 12.28 28.59 -29.58
C HIS A 677 13.64 27.89 -29.45
N TRP A 678 14.74 28.52 -29.88
CA TRP A 678 16.09 27.93 -29.86
C TRP A 678 16.55 27.50 -28.46
N GLY A 679 16.06 28.19 -27.43
CA GLY A 679 16.35 27.92 -26.03
C GLY A 679 15.46 26.86 -25.38
N TYR A 680 14.55 26.20 -26.13
CA TYR A 680 13.57 25.25 -25.58
C TYR A 680 14.21 24.23 -24.64
N ASP A 681 15.22 23.49 -25.10
CA ASP A 681 15.86 22.43 -24.32
C ASP A 681 16.50 22.97 -23.03
N ALA A 682 17.18 24.12 -23.12
CA ALA A 682 17.83 24.74 -21.97
C ALA A 682 16.83 25.30 -20.94
N ILE A 683 15.71 25.85 -21.43
CA ILE A 683 14.61 26.33 -20.60
C ILE A 683 14.00 25.15 -19.85
N MET A 684 13.66 24.09 -20.58
CA MET A 684 13.05 22.90 -19.99
C MET A 684 14.02 22.18 -19.03
N TYR A 685 15.31 22.14 -19.33
CA TYR A 685 16.34 21.66 -18.40
C TYR A 685 16.31 22.47 -17.09
N SER A 686 16.32 23.80 -17.19
CA SER A 686 16.40 24.68 -16.03
C SER A 686 15.11 24.68 -15.20
N VAL A 687 13.95 24.62 -15.86
CA VAL A 687 12.64 24.43 -15.22
C VAL A 687 12.59 23.06 -14.55
N GLY A 688 13.10 22.02 -15.22
CA GLY A 688 13.25 20.67 -14.71
C GLY A 688 14.10 20.59 -13.44
N LYS A 689 15.17 21.39 -13.35
CA LYS A 689 15.99 21.48 -12.12
C LYS A 689 15.35 22.35 -11.02
N GLY A 690 14.14 22.87 -11.26
CA GLY A 690 13.41 23.75 -10.35
C GLY A 690 14.03 25.14 -10.24
N LEU A 691 14.81 25.58 -11.23
CA LEU A 691 15.47 26.89 -11.21
C LEU A 691 14.51 28.00 -11.62
N TYR A 692 13.64 27.72 -12.60
CA TYR A 692 12.64 28.65 -13.13
C TYR A 692 11.22 28.15 -12.89
N SER A 693 10.29 29.10 -12.73
CA SER A 693 8.84 28.84 -12.59
C SER A 693 7.99 29.55 -13.66
N GLY A 694 8.62 30.18 -14.67
CA GLY A 694 7.93 31.03 -15.65
C GLY A 694 7.73 32.49 -15.19
N THR A 695 7.10 33.31 -16.04
CA THR A 695 6.59 34.65 -15.69
C THR A 695 5.08 34.63 -15.45
N SER A 696 4.40 33.58 -15.92
CA SER A 696 3.03 33.22 -15.60
C SER A 696 2.92 31.68 -15.52
N GLN A 697 1.71 31.17 -15.25
CA GLN A 697 1.46 29.73 -15.26
C GLN A 697 1.66 29.06 -16.64
N SER A 698 1.57 29.81 -17.74
CA SER A 698 1.65 29.29 -19.11
C SER A 698 2.66 30.05 -19.99
N THR A 699 3.43 30.98 -19.42
CA THR A 699 4.39 31.79 -20.18
C THR A 699 5.76 31.78 -19.50
N PHE A 700 6.81 31.48 -20.26
CA PHE A 700 8.19 31.54 -19.77
C PHE A 700 8.80 32.93 -19.96
N SER A 701 8.41 33.62 -21.03
CA SER A 701 8.99 34.84 -21.59
C SER A 701 10.47 34.67 -21.93
N PRO A 702 10.82 33.81 -22.92
CA PRO A 702 12.22 33.45 -23.22
C PRO A 702 13.09 34.65 -23.62
N ASP A 703 12.50 35.61 -24.33
CA ASP A 703 13.19 36.81 -24.83
C ASP A 703 13.13 38.00 -23.87
N LEU A 704 12.45 37.87 -22.72
CA LEU A 704 12.44 38.91 -21.71
C LEU A 704 13.84 39.02 -21.07
N GLY A 705 14.32 40.24 -20.92
CA GLY A 705 15.57 40.55 -20.22
C GLY A 705 15.52 40.05 -18.77
N MET A 706 16.54 39.29 -18.36
CA MET A 706 16.65 38.81 -17.00
C MET A 706 17.08 39.97 -16.09
N ASN A 707 16.36 40.19 -14.99
CA ASN A 707 16.73 41.21 -14.02
C ASN A 707 17.56 40.61 -12.87
N ARG A 708 18.16 41.49 -12.06
CA ARG A 708 19.06 41.10 -10.95
C ARG A 708 18.35 40.25 -9.89
N ALA A 709 17.09 40.55 -9.58
CA ALA A 709 16.27 39.76 -8.65
C ALA A 709 16.03 38.33 -9.17
N MET A 710 15.68 38.17 -10.46
CA MET A 710 15.49 36.85 -11.08
C MET A 710 16.76 36.01 -10.97
N MET A 711 17.94 36.60 -11.24
CA MET A 711 19.21 35.86 -11.14
C MET A 711 19.51 35.44 -9.69
N ALA A 712 19.28 36.32 -8.70
CA ALA A 712 19.44 35.97 -7.29
C ALA A 712 18.50 34.82 -6.88
N THR A 713 17.23 34.87 -7.27
CA THR A 713 16.26 33.81 -6.98
C THR A 713 16.62 32.49 -7.66
N VAL A 714 17.13 32.51 -8.89
CA VAL A 714 17.58 31.30 -9.59
C VAL A 714 18.75 30.64 -8.86
N LEU A 715 19.75 31.41 -8.41
CA LEU A 715 20.88 30.87 -7.65
C LEU A 715 20.45 30.37 -6.26
N TYR A 716 19.49 31.04 -5.62
CA TYR A 716 18.88 30.56 -4.38
C TYR A 716 18.20 29.20 -4.59
N ASN A 717 17.35 29.09 -5.61
CA ASN A 717 16.69 27.83 -5.98
C ASN A 717 17.68 26.73 -6.34
N MET A 718 18.85 27.09 -6.90
CA MET A 718 19.94 26.17 -7.20
C MET A 718 20.62 25.64 -5.93
N SER A 719 20.82 26.50 -4.93
CA SER A 719 21.51 26.15 -3.69
C SER A 719 20.78 25.15 -2.81
N LYS A 720 19.45 25.11 -2.90
CA LYS A 720 18.55 24.38 -1.97
C LYS A 720 18.73 24.78 -0.49
N ASP A 721 19.36 25.92 -0.22
CA ASP A 721 19.58 26.46 1.11
C ASP A 721 18.31 27.15 1.64
N VAL A 722 18.30 27.49 2.93
CA VAL A 722 17.23 28.28 3.55
C VAL A 722 17.57 29.76 3.56
N ALA A 723 16.57 30.61 3.38
CA ALA A 723 16.74 32.05 3.53
C ALA A 723 17.17 32.37 4.96
N ASP A 724 18.25 33.14 5.10
CA ASP A 724 18.73 33.62 6.37
C ASP A 724 18.32 35.09 6.49
N GLY A 725 17.35 35.40 7.36
CA GLY A 725 16.95 36.77 7.73
C GLY A 725 16.61 37.74 6.58
N LYS A 726 16.66 39.05 6.88
CA LYS A 726 16.32 40.15 5.96
C LYS A 726 17.55 40.69 5.21
N SER A 727 17.34 41.08 3.95
CA SER A 727 18.29 41.84 3.13
C SER A 727 18.61 43.21 3.75
N SER A 728 19.86 43.67 3.63
CA SER A 728 20.26 45.03 4.08
C SER A 728 19.88 46.13 3.10
N PHE A 729 19.54 45.78 1.85
CA PHE A 729 19.16 46.74 0.81
C PHE A 729 17.79 47.40 1.06
N THR A 730 17.72 48.71 0.93
CA THR A 730 16.51 49.51 1.23
C THR A 730 15.40 49.38 0.18
N ASP A 731 15.72 48.91 -1.01
CA ASP A 731 14.80 48.72 -2.14
C ASP A 731 14.33 47.26 -2.30
N VAL A 732 14.50 46.43 -1.27
CA VAL A 732 14.02 45.04 -1.21
C VAL A 732 12.97 44.93 -0.11
N ALA A 733 11.69 44.91 -0.51
CA ALA A 733 10.58 44.68 0.40
C ALA A 733 10.58 43.23 0.91
N GLU A 734 10.19 43.01 2.18
CA GLU A 734 10.21 41.68 2.81
C GLU A 734 9.22 40.69 2.20
N ASP A 735 8.11 41.19 1.65
CA ASP A 735 7.04 40.42 0.99
C ASP A 735 7.24 40.28 -0.52
N ALA A 736 8.33 40.83 -1.09
CA ALA A 736 8.63 40.66 -2.50
C ALA A 736 8.96 39.19 -2.82
N TRP A 737 8.53 38.70 -3.98
CA TRP A 737 8.78 37.32 -4.42
C TRP A 737 10.28 36.94 -4.48
N TYR A 738 11.16 37.94 -4.60
CA TYR A 738 12.62 37.76 -4.63
C TYR A 738 13.31 38.03 -3.28
N ALA A 739 12.58 38.41 -2.22
CA ALA A 739 13.16 38.83 -0.95
C ALA A 739 14.11 37.78 -0.36
N ASN A 740 13.65 36.52 -0.32
CA ASN A 740 14.44 35.39 0.18
C ASN A 740 15.70 35.15 -0.67
N GLY A 741 15.56 35.18 -1.99
CA GLY A 741 16.68 34.95 -2.90
C GLY A 741 17.75 36.03 -2.81
N VAL A 742 17.33 37.30 -2.70
CA VAL A 742 18.25 38.44 -2.55
C VAL A 742 18.93 38.42 -1.18
N SER A 743 18.17 38.21 -0.10
CA SER A 743 18.73 38.14 1.26
C SER A 743 19.77 37.02 1.39
N TRP A 744 19.45 35.83 0.91
CA TRP A 744 20.38 34.71 0.90
C TRP A 744 21.63 35.02 0.06
N ALA A 745 21.46 35.54 -1.16
CA ALA A 745 22.58 35.83 -2.04
C ALA A 745 23.51 36.91 -1.47
N GLU A 746 22.96 37.91 -0.77
CA GLU A 746 23.72 38.94 -0.08
C GLU A 746 24.58 38.33 1.03
N LYS A 747 23.96 37.53 1.91
CA LYS A 747 24.65 36.93 3.06
C LYS A 747 25.72 35.92 2.68
N LYS A 748 25.53 35.23 1.55
CA LYS A 748 26.55 34.33 1.00
C LYS A 748 27.62 35.06 0.18
N GLY A 749 27.54 36.39 0.04
CA GLY A 749 28.51 37.18 -0.72
C GLY A 749 28.45 36.94 -2.23
N ILE A 750 27.32 36.45 -2.75
CA ILE A 750 27.10 36.22 -4.19
C ILE A 750 26.85 37.55 -4.89
N ILE A 751 26.06 38.43 -4.25
CA ILE A 751 25.70 39.75 -4.76
C ILE A 751 26.27 40.86 -3.89
N THR A 752 26.47 42.02 -4.51
CA THR A 752 26.71 43.29 -3.85
C THR A 752 25.71 44.33 -4.35
N GLY A 753 25.44 45.34 -3.53
CA GLY A 753 24.61 46.49 -3.90
C GLY A 753 25.22 47.33 -5.02
N MET A 754 24.43 48.27 -5.54
CA MET A 754 24.82 49.18 -6.62
C MET A 754 25.46 50.48 -6.11
N GLY A 755 25.56 50.64 -4.79
CA GLY A 755 25.85 51.90 -4.10
C GLY A 755 24.76 52.17 -3.07
N ASP A 756 24.88 53.26 -2.31
CA ASP A 756 23.80 53.96 -1.55
C ASP A 756 22.78 53.13 -0.71
N GLY A 757 23.06 51.86 -0.43
CA GLY A 757 22.15 50.95 0.24
C GLY A 757 21.13 50.26 -0.68
N THR A 758 21.29 50.31 -2.00
CA THR A 758 20.34 49.73 -2.97
C THR A 758 20.87 48.50 -3.73
N PHE A 759 19.97 47.61 -4.15
CA PHE A 759 20.27 46.44 -4.99
C PHE A 759 19.85 46.61 -6.45
N ALA A 760 18.85 47.45 -6.72
CA ALA A 760 18.15 47.60 -8.00
C ALA A 760 17.56 46.27 -8.52
N PRO A 761 16.62 45.63 -7.80
CA PRO A 761 16.14 44.27 -8.11
C PRO A 761 15.56 44.11 -9.52
N LEU A 762 14.88 45.15 -10.02
CA LEU A 762 14.22 45.13 -11.32
C LEU A 762 15.09 45.62 -12.48
N ALA A 763 16.32 46.05 -12.21
CA ALA A 763 17.25 46.44 -13.28
C ALA A 763 17.74 45.19 -14.05
N PRO A 764 17.90 45.28 -15.39
CA PRO A 764 18.48 44.20 -16.18
C PRO A 764 19.85 43.78 -15.65
N VAL A 765 20.11 42.48 -15.65
CA VAL A 765 21.43 41.94 -15.32
C VAL A 765 22.30 41.93 -16.57
N THR A 766 23.48 42.55 -16.50
CA THR A 766 24.44 42.46 -17.60
C THR A 766 25.14 41.10 -17.60
N ARG A 767 25.67 40.69 -18.75
CA ARG A 767 26.37 39.40 -18.88
C ARG A 767 27.60 39.30 -17.96
N GLU A 768 28.35 40.39 -17.79
CA GLU A 768 29.48 40.42 -16.85
C GLU A 768 29.03 40.35 -15.37
N GLN A 769 27.84 40.89 -15.04
CA GLN A 769 27.25 40.75 -13.70
C GLN A 769 26.79 39.31 -13.45
N ALA A 770 26.13 38.68 -14.43
CA ALA A 770 25.72 37.28 -14.31
C ALA A 770 26.92 36.34 -14.16
N ALA A 771 27.99 36.57 -14.92
CA ALA A 771 29.25 35.84 -14.76
C ALA A 771 29.83 36.02 -13.35
N LEU A 772 29.83 37.25 -12.82
CA LEU A 772 30.27 37.51 -11.44
C LEU A 772 29.44 36.76 -10.40
N MET A 773 28.11 36.77 -10.53
CA MET A 773 27.22 36.06 -9.61
C MET A 773 27.45 34.55 -9.65
N LEU A 774 27.61 33.94 -10.83
CA LEU A 774 27.93 32.51 -10.98
C LEU A 774 29.32 32.17 -10.42
N TYR A 775 30.31 33.02 -10.67
CA TYR A 775 31.66 32.85 -10.12
C TYR A 775 31.65 32.91 -8.59
N ASN A 776 30.92 33.86 -8.00
CA ASN A 776 30.80 33.95 -6.55
C ASN A 776 30.00 32.79 -5.96
N TYR A 777 28.97 32.32 -6.66
CA TYR A 777 28.24 31.10 -6.27
C TYR A 777 29.17 29.88 -6.24
N ALA A 778 29.98 29.69 -7.28
CA ALA A 778 30.93 28.57 -7.37
C ALA A 778 31.97 28.60 -6.23
N LYS A 779 32.34 29.78 -5.70
CA LYS A 779 33.23 29.91 -4.54
C LYS A 779 32.67 29.34 -3.24
N LEU A 780 31.36 29.06 -3.18
CA LEU A 780 30.74 28.41 -2.02
C LEU A 780 30.98 26.90 -1.98
N GLY A 781 31.38 26.30 -3.10
CA GLY A 781 31.74 24.88 -3.18
C GLY A 781 33.11 24.58 -2.58
N GLU A 782 33.41 23.28 -2.42
CA GLU A 782 34.71 22.81 -1.92
C GLU A 782 35.85 23.12 -2.90
N ASP A 783 35.57 22.99 -4.20
CA ASP A 783 36.50 23.34 -5.28
C ASP A 783 36.40 24.82 -5.63
N LYS A 784 37.50 25.56 -5.44
CA LYS A 784 37.53 26.98 -5.77
C LYS A 784 37.58 27.17 -7.29
N PRO A 785 36.76 28.07 -7.86
CA PRO A 785 36.69 28.27 -9.30
C PRO A 785 38.01 28.83 -9.87
N GLU A 786 38.64 28.09 -10.78
CA GLU A 786 39.86 28.52 -11.47
C GLU A 786 39.57 29.50 -12.61
N SER A 787 40.18 30.69 -12.55
CA SER A 787 40.01 31.75 -13.55
C SER A 787 41.08 31.69 -14.64
N SER A 788 41.26 30.53 -15.27
CA SER A 788 42.33 30.25 -16.24
C SER A 788 41.97 30.53 -17.71
N GLY A 789 40.69 30.84 -18.00
CA GLY A 789 40.26 31.17 -19.36
C GLY A 789 40.84 32.48 -19.88
N ASP A 790 40.97 32.59 -21.20
CA ASP A 790 41.41 33.80 -21.88
C ASP A 790 40.25 34.37 -22.72
N TYR A 791 39.74 35.52 -22.28
CA TYR A 791 38.70 36.24 -23.00
C TYR A 791 39.25 37.32 -23.96
N SER A 792 40.57 37.51 -24.04
CA SER A 792 41.19 38.54 -24.89
C SER A 792 40.99 38.29 -26.39
N ALA A 793 40.72 37.04 -26.78
CA ALA A 793 40.42 36.64 -28.15
C ALA A 793 39.08 37.19 -28.67
N PHE A 794 38.19 37.67 -27.79
CA PHE A 794 36.92 38.27 -28.18
C PHE A 794 37.08 39.74 -28.59
N SER A 795 36.35 40.15 -29.62
CA SER A 795 36.45 41.46 -30.29
C SER A 795 36.12 42.64 -29.37
N ASP A 796 35.34 42.41 -28.32
CA ASP A 796 34.89 43.40 -27.34
C ASP A 796 35.46 43.16 -25.94
N SER A 797 36.55 42.40 -25.82
CA SER A 797 37.23 42.10 -24.55
C SER A 797 37.64 43.36 -23.75
N ALA A 798 37.92 44.47 -24.43
CA ALA A 798 38.22 45.77 -23.82
C ALA A 798 37.04 46.39 -23.06
N ASN A 799 35.80 45.94 -23.31
CA ASN A 799 34.59 46.42 -22.63
C ASN A 799 34.31 45.67 -21.31
N VAL A 800 35.08 44.62 -20.99
CA VAL A 800 34.98 43.91 -19.72
C VAL A 800 35.47 44.81 -18.60
N SER A 801 34.63 45.02 -17.59
CA SER A 801 35.03 45.82 -16.44
C SER A 801 36.14 45.14 -15.65
N SER A 802 37.04 45.94 -15.07
CA SER A 802 38.12 45.41 -14.22
C SER A 802 37.61 44.51 -13.11
N TRP A 803 36.48 44.86 -12.48
CA TRP A 803 35.84 44.08 -11.42
C TRP A 803 35.25 42.74 -11.88
N ALA A 804 34.95 42.58 -13.18
CA ALA A 804 34.38 41.36 -13.74
C ALA A 804 35.45 40.42 -14.33
N SER A 805 36.72 40.86 -14.39
CA SER A 805 37.77 40.16 -15.14
C SER A 805 37.94 38.70 -14.73
N GLU A 806 38.05 38.40 -13.43
CA GLU A 806 38.20 37.01 -12.95
C GLU A 806 36.99 36.15 -13.30
N ALA A 807 35.80 36.67 -13.03
CA ALA A 807 34.56 35.97 -13.33
C ALA A 807 34.38 35.67 -14.82
N MET A 808 34.78 36.62 -15.69
CA MET A 808 34.75 36.41 -17.14
C MET A 808 35.77 35.37 -17.60
N LYS A 809 36.98 35.34 -17.01
CA LYS A 809 37.95 34.27 -17.29
C LYS A 809 37.44 32.90 -16.86
N TYR A 810 36.82 32.82 -15.68
CA TYR A 810 36.19 31.60 -15.21
C TYR A 810 35.06 31.14 -16.16
N ALA A 811 34.17 32.06 -16.55
CA ALA A 811 33.04 31.74 -17.41
C ALA A 811 33.42 31.31 -18.83
N VAL A 812 34.43 31.98 -19.41
CA VAL A 812 34.96 31.62 -20.74
C VAL A 812 35.78 30.33 -20.67
N GLY A 813 36.61 30.16 -19.64
CA GLY A 813 37.46 28.98 -19.45
C GLY A 813 36.65 27.68 -19.32
N ASN A 814 35.53 27.74 -18.59
CA ASN A 814 34.59 26.63 -18.43
C ASN A 814 33.52 26.57 -19.52
N LYS A 815 33.59 27.44 -20.55
CA LYS A 815 32.73 27.44 -21.75
C LYS A 815 31.22 27.58 -21.49
N PHE A 816 30.78 27.89 -20.28
CA PHE A 816 29.38 28.22 -20.02
C PHE A 816 29.02 29.62 -20.55
N LEU A 817 30.02 30.47 -20.85
CA LEU A 817 29.85 31.71 -21.61
C LEU A 817 30.72 31.68 -22.89
N SER A 818 30.08 31.46 -24.05
CA SER A 818 30.77 31.19 -25.33
C SER A 818 30.65 32.31 -26.39
N GLY A 819 30.24 33.53 -26.00
CA GLY A 819 29.94 34.65 -26.91
C GLY A 819 28.54 34.61 -27.55
N MET A 820 28.12 35.72 -28.18
CA MET A 820 26.77 35.89 -28.77
C MET A 820 26.76 35.93 -30.33
N GLY A 821 27.84 35.51 -30.98
CA GLY A 821 28.08 35.72 -32.43
C GLY A 821 29.16 36.78 -32.68
N ASP A 822 29.67 36.85 -33.92
CA ASP A 822 30.70 37.83 -34.37
C ASP A 822 31.95 37.94 -33.47
N ASN A 823 32.29 36.84 -32.79
CA ASN A 823 33.40 36.76 -31.85
C ASN A 823 33.31 37.78 -30.69
N ALA A 824 32.10 38.13 -30.22
CA ALA A 824 31.86 39.10 -29.12
C ALA A 824 31.23 38.46 -27.87
N LEU A 825 31.62 38.93 -26.68
CA LEU A 825 31.08 38.52 -25.36
C LEU A 825 29.84 39.29 -24.95
N SER A 826 29.73 40.55 -25.39
CA SER A 826 28.78 41.56 -24.97
C SER A 826 28.73 41.74 -23.44
N PRO A 827 29.84 42.07 -22.77
CA PRO A 827 29.90 42.08 -21.29
C PRO A 827 28.89 43.04 -20.67
N LYS A 828 28.62 44.17 -21.32
CA LYS A 828 27.63 45.18 -20.92
C LYS A 828 26.22 44.91 -21.44
N GLY A 829 26.06 43.93 -22.33
CA GLY A 829 24.75 43.55 -22.86
C GLY A 829 23.91 42.84 -21.81
N GLU A 830 22.60 42.96 -21.96
CA GLU A 830 21.62 42.26 -21.14
C GLU A 830 21.50 40.80 -21.58
N ALA A 831 21.26 39.88 -20.64
CA ALA A 831 20.96 38.49 -20.96
C ALA A 831 19.44 38.24 -20.91
N THR A 832 18.88 37.61 -21.95
CA THR A 832 17.49 37.14 -21.88
C THR A 832 17.37 35.94 -20.94
N ARG A 833 16.16 35.65 -20.49
CA ARG A 833 15.88 34.46 -19.67
C ARG A 833 16.29 33.16 -20.36
N ALA A 834 16.06 33.03 -21.66
CA ALA A 834 16.48 31.86 -22.44
C ALA A 834 18.01 31.74 -22.54
N GLN A 835 18.72 32.86 -22.75
CA GLN A 835 20.18 32.88 -22.75
C GLN A 835 20.74 32.49 -21.38
N MET A 836 20.12 32.96 -20.31
CA MET A 836 20.54 32.58 -18.96
C MET A 836 20.26 31.12 -18.67
N ALA A 837 19.12 30.57 -19.08
CA ALA A 837 18.84 29.14 -18.97
C ALA A 837 19.90 28.28 -19.70
N ALA A 838 20.32 28.68 -20.90
CA ALA A 838 21.40 28.01 -21.63
C ALA A 838 22.77 28.11 -20.94
N ILE A 839 23.07 29.27 -20.33
CA ILE A 839 24.29 29.45 -19.53
C ILE A 839 24.25 28.56 -18.28
N LEU A 840 23.12 28.52 -17.58
CA LEU A 840 22.92 27.74 -16.36
C LEU A 840 22.97 26.24 -16.61
N GLN A 841 22.37 25.77 -17.71
CA GLN A 841 22.48 24.38 -18.12
C GLN A 841 23.96 23.98 -18.27
N ARG A 842 24.74 24.75 -19.04
CA ARG A 842 26.18 24.48 -19.20
C ARG A 842 26.94 24.61 -17.89
N PHE A 843 26.59 25.57 -17.05
CA PHE A 843 27.22 25.74 -15.73
C PHE A 843 26.97 24.55 -14.81
N LEU A 844 25.84 23.85 -14.94
CA LEU A 844 25.49 22.67 -14.14
C LEU A 844 26.01 21.36 -14.74
N GLU A 845 26.32 21.35 -16.04
CA GLU A 845 26.88 20.20 -16.75
C GLU A 845 28.42 20.16 -16.71
N ASN A 846 29.07 21.29 -16.40
CA ASN A 846 30.51 21.40 -16.14
C ASN A 846 30.77 21.37 -14.64
#